data_AF-A0ABD5MTP7-F1
#
_entry.id   AF-A0ABD5MTP7-F1
#
_cell.length_a   1.000
_cell.length_b   1.000
_cell.length_c   1.000
_cell.angle_alpha   90.00
_cell.angle_beta   90.00
_cell.angle_gamma   90.00
#
_symmetry.space_group_name_H-M   'P 1'
#
loop_
_entity.id
_entity.type
_entity.pdbx_description
1 polymer ?
#
loop_
_entity_poly.entity_id
_entity_poly.type
_entity_poly.pdbx_seq_one_letter_code
_entity_poly.pdbx_strand_id
1 'polypeptide(L)'
;MERVALTKFNEKHCHKWALLLKQRRRKLDKALGAAVSGDFKTAKTLASEVFHGSTGTNSDPGMEGSLLYHMAMVTKMAAEYRIILEALKIETPNVEGLLWRFYIDFVSDAKELLFEVAQLSETVIMSVRNPVLGDEEKIQIFRNLVEETNKVEKMLEIEDQDPSNSLQKLFIEWVDHVVEMRLRQEYETIKGLLIIERLAENLGIKKIEEVFCLVKKWFGEETVEAAFNVSIRLGISKERLQKLMLSDHFIEHELEMKNLGGFMRFLNCPIFGSHTYFEAEMGKKLVTSQLFCKNFCKSHAQAMFEKVIPFPVGVNQPVMMASDGKCEFHLKLAPTASESSQEKYVPLVVSWNVTLKCNLKCSHCYINAQDADFGNELSTDAAKMLIHQITEVSRPLLILSGGEPLLREDIYEIIRYGADRGLRMGMGSNGMLIDDEAARKLKDAGMWTVAISLDSSIPERHDEFRGVKGCWKHAVNAIKALKNAGLQVQVNCTVTQQNYDEVDEIMALAEDLGVDNFHLFFLVPTGRGNELEDITPRMYEDMITSTLTKTTKYKLNVKPSCAPQFMRVAKNQGVDMSRWVRGCMAGLYYCRIYPSGEVTPCPYMPVSLGNIRERSFKDIWFNSEVFRSLRDFEQLKGKCGICDHREVCGGCRARAYGVTTEQMDFCGALHKPTEMQGDYLADDPWCIYQPKSLASRKE
;
A
#
# COMPACT_ATOMS: atom_id res chain seq x y z
N MET A 1 46.81 -2.07 -29.19
CA MET A 1 47.33 -1.06 -28.26
C MET A 1 46.29 -0.86 -27.18
N GLU A 2 46.49 -1.53 -26.05
CA GLU A 2 45.65 -1.35 -24.85
C GLU A 2 45.80 0.10 -24.38
N ARG A 3 44.69 0.83 -24.29
CA ARG A 3 44.69 2.13 -23.62
C ARG A 3 45.07 1.87 -22.16
N VAL A 4 46.16 2.48 -21.72
CA VAL A 4 46.49 2.62 -20.30
C VAL A 4 45.21 3.07 -19.58
N ALA A 5 44.77 2.33 -18.56
CA ALA A 5 43.58 2.69 -17.80
C ALA A 5 43.81 4.08 -17.17
N LEU A 6 42.97 5.05 -17.54
CA LEU A 6 43.02 6.43 -17.06
C LEU A 6 42.71 6.56 -15.57
N THR A 7 42.14 5.52 -14.94
CA THR A 7 41.63 5.56 -13.56
C THR A 7 41.93 4.26 -12.83
N LYS A 8 42.21 4.35 -11.53
CA LYS A 8 42.35 3.19 -10.62
C LYS A 8 41.02 2.49 -10.39
N PHE A 9 39.95 3.27 -10.23
CA PHE A 9 38.58 2.80 -10.16
C PHE A 9 37.97 2.62 -11.54
N ASN A 10 36.94 1.80 -11.65
CA ASN A 10 36.30 1.56 -12.94
C ASN A 10 35.52 2.79 -13.42
N GLU A 11 36.00 3.43 -14.48
CA GLU A 11 35.39 4.64 -15.07
C GLU A 11 33.89 4.48 -15.38
N LYS A 12 33.47 3.31 -15.89
CA LYS A 12 32.07 3.04 -16.27
C LYS A 12 31.13 2.86 -15.08
N HIS A 13 31.66 2.59 -13.90
CA HIS A 13 30.88 2.30 -12.70
C HIS A 13 31.06 3.39 -11.63
N CYS A 14 32.30 3.64 -11.21
CA CYS A 14 32.66 4.58 -10.14
C CYS A 14 32.64 6.04 -10.60
N HIS A 15 33.00 6.33 -11.85
CA HIS A 15 33.12 7.70 -12.37
C HIS A 15 32.18 8.05 -13.52
N LYS A 16 31.13 7.24 -13.75
CA LYS A 16 30.15 7.50 -14.81
C LYS A 16 29.50 8.88 -14.66
N TRP A 17 29.30 9.33 -13.42
CA TRP A 17 28.80 10.67 -13.11
C TRP A 17 29.70 11.77 -13.68
N ALA A 18 31.03 11.63 -13.61
CA ALA A 18 31.96 12.60 -14.19
C ALA A 18 31.85 12.68 -15.71
N LEU A 19 31.56 11.57 -16.38
CA LEU A 19 31.30 11.55 -17.83
C LEU A 19 30.00 12.29 -18.20
N LEU A 20 28.96 12.19 -17.38
CA LEU A 20 27.72 12.95 -17.56
C LEU A 20 27.97 14.45 -17.38
N LEU A 21 28.77 14.82 -16.38
CA LEU A 21 29.15 16.21 -16.15
C LEU A 21 29.92 16.78 -17.37
N LYS A 22 30.84 16.01 -17.97
CA LYS A 22 31.49 16.36 -19.24
C LYS A 22 30.50 16.54 -20.39
N GLN A 23 29.55 15.62 -20.53
CA GLN A 23 28.54 15.69 -21.58
C GLN A 23 27.66 16.94 -21.44
N ARG A 24 27.23 17.25 -20.21
CA ARG A 24 26.45 18.45 -19.91
C ARG A 24 27.26 19.73 -20.09
N ARG A 25 28.55 19.73 -19.71
CA ARG A 25 29.46 20.84 -19.98
C ARG A 25 29.54 21.15 -21.47
N ARG A 26 29.68 20.12 -22.32
CA ARG A 26 29.69 20.30 -23.79
C ARG A 26 28.36 20.86 -24.33
N LYS A 27 27.22 20.47 -23.75
CA LYS A 27 25.91 21.04 -24.12
C LYS A 27 25.82 22.52 -23.68
N LEU A 28 26.28 22.82 -22.48
CA LEU A 28 26.36 24.18 -21.94
C LEU A 28 27.25 25.07 -22.81
N ASP A 29 28.45 24.62 -23.19
CA ASP A 29 29.37 25.40 -24.02
C ASP A 29 28.74 25.73 -25.39
N LYS A 30 27.90 24.83 -25.94
CA LYS A 30 27.10 25.12 -27.14
C LYS A 30 26.00 26.15 -26.88
N ALA A 31 25.31 26.07 -25.74
CA ALA A 31 24.30 27.05 -25.35
C ALA A 31 24.92 28.45 -25.18
N LEU A 32 26.08 28.52 -24.52
CA LEU A 32 26.89 29.74 -24.38
C LEU A 32 27.32 30.28 -25.74
N GLY A 33 27.83 29.43 -26.63
CA GLY A 33 28.20 29.83 -27.99
C GLY A 33 27.03 30.42 -28.77
N ALA A 34 25.84 29.82 -28.67
CA ALA A 34 24.62 30.33 -29.30
C ALA A 34 24.17 31.67 -28.71
N ALA A 35 24.26 31.83 -27.38
CA ALA A 35 23.93 33.10 -26.72
C ALA A 35 24.87 34.23 -27.16
N VAL A 36 26.19 33.96 -27.21
CA VAL A 36 27.20 34.92 -27.67
C VAL A 36 27.00 35.29 -29.15
N SER A 37 26.53 34.35 -29.99
CA SER A 37 26.24 34.61 -31.40
C SER A 37 24.88 35.29 -31.65
N GLY A 38 24.10 35.60 -30.61
CA GLY A 38 22.77 36.22 -30.70
C GLY A 38 21.64 35.26 -31.12
N ASP A 39 21.90 33.95 -31.13
CA ASP A 39 20.87 32.92 -31.37
C ASP A 39 20.23 32.48 -30.04
N PHE A 40 19.44 33.39 -29.45
CA PHE A 40 18.78 33.18 -28.16
C PHE A 40 17.79 32.03 -28.17
N LYS A 41 17.20 31.71 -29.33
CA LYS A 41 16.28 30.58 -29.47
C LYS A 41 17.02 29.26 -29.25
N THR A 42 18.14 29.06 -29.94
CA THR A 42 18.97 27.85 -29.76
C THR A 42 19.61 27.81 -28.37
N ALA A 43 20.06 28.95 -27.86
CA ALA A 43 20.60 29.05 -26.50
C ALA A 43 19.57 28.62 -25.45
N LYS A 44 18.32 29.11 -25.55
CA LYS A 44 17.21 28.75 -24.66
C LYS A 44 16.91 27.25 -24.71
N THR A 45 16.82 26.67 -25.91
CA THR A 45 16.55 25.24 -26.05
C THR A 45 17.66 24.39 -25.42
N LEU A 46 18.93 24.67 -25.71
CA LEU A 46 20.05 23.92 -25.15
C LEU A 46 20.19 24.10 -23.64
N ALA A 47 19.98 25.31 -23.12
CA ALA A 47 19.99 25.59 -21.68
C ALA A 47 18.86 24.85 -20.96
N SER A 48 17.65 24.89 -21.51
CA SER A 48 16.48 24.17 -20.98
C SER A 48 16.71 22.65 -20.96
N GLU A 49 17.34 22.08 -21.99
CA GLU A 49 17.75 20.67 -21.99
C GLU A 49 18.80 20.34 -20.92
N VAL A 50 19.70 21.27 -20.60
CA VAL A 50 20.67 21.08 -19.51
C VAL A 50 19.96 21.14 -18.15
N PHE A 51 19.04 22.07 -17.96
CA PHE A 51 18.32 22.27 -16.69
C PHE A 51 17.28 21.19 -16.40
N HIS A 52 16.37 20.98 -17.35
CA HIS A 52 15.18 20.16 -17.19
C HIS A 52 15.28 18.80 -17.88
N GLY A 53 16.29 18.64 -18.74
CA GLY A 53 16.50 17.40 -19.48
C GLY A 53 15.70 17.29 -20.77
N SER A 54 15.71 16.10 -21.38
CA SER A 54 15.04 15.83 -22.67
C SER A 54 14.05 14.67 -22.55
N THR A 55 12.89 14.79 -23.19
CA THR A 55 11.83 13.76 -23.18
C THR A 55 12.03 12.72 -24.30
N GLY A 56 11.88 11.42 -24.00
CA GLY A 56 12.04 10.33 -24.98
C GLY A 56 12.52 9.01 -24.36
N THR A 57 12.82 8.01 -25.20
CA THR A 57 13.28 6.66 -24.80
C THR A 57 14.66 6.63 -24.14
N ASN A 58 15.43 7.72 -24.24
CA ASN A 58 16.66 7.97 -23.49
C ASN A 58 16.49 9.28 -22.70
N SER A 59 15.67 9.25 -21.65
CA SER A 59 15.38 10.42 -20.82
C SER A 59 16.65 10.95 -20.13
N ASP A 60 17.02 12.20 -20.39
CA ASP A 60 17.99 12.96 -19.60
C ASP A 60 17.19 13.68 -18.51
N PRO A 61 17.48 13.50 -17.21
CA PRO A 61 16.74 14.13 -16.12
C PRO A 61 17.12 15.60 -15.85
N GLY A 62 18.11 16.13 -16.57
CA GLY A 62 18.61 17.49 -16.37
C GLY A 62 19.35 17.69 -15.05
N MET A 63 19.61 18.95 -14.70
CA MET A 63 20.29 19.34 -13.47
C MET A 63 19.45 19.06 -12.21
N GLU A 64 18.16 19.43 -12.24
CA GLU A 64 17.26 19.26 -11.10
C GLU A 64 17.11 17.77 -10.71
N GLY A 65 16.81 16.91 -11.69
CA GLY A 65 16.62 15.49 -11.44
C GLY A 65 17.90 14.82 -10.95
N SER A 66 19.02 15.13 -11.59
CA SER A 66 20.34 14.59 -11.23
C SER A 66 20.75 14.98 -9.82
N LEU A 67 20.49 16.22 -9.38
CA LEU A 67 20.80 16.65 -8.02
C LEU A 67 19.92 15.92 -7.00
N LEU A 68 18.61 15.84 -7.26
CA LEU A 68 17.66 15.12 -6.39
C LEU A 68 18.07 13.65 -6.20
N TYR A 69 18.49 12.99 -7.28
CA TYR A 69 19.03 11.63 -7.23
C TYR A 69 20.23 11.52 -6.30
N HIS A 70 21.22 12.39 -6.46
CA HIS A 70 22.43 12.34 -5.64
C HIS A 70 22.13 12.63 -4.17
N MET A 71 21.24 13.56 -3.86
CA MET A 71 20.78 13.86 -2.49
C MET A 71 20.09 12.67 -1.81
N ALA A 72 19.30 11.90 -2.57
CA ALA A 72 18.63 10.70 -2.06
C ALA A 72 19.63 9.56 -1.75
N MET A 73 20.73 9.48 -2.50
CA MET A 73 21.70 8.40 -2.37
C MET A 73 22.70 8.58 -1.21
N VAL A 74 22.97 9.81 -0.75
CA VAL A 74 23.93 10.05 0.35
C VAL A 74 23.49 9.40 1.66
N THR A 75 22.19 9.41 1.97
CA THR A 75 21.62 8.81 3.20
C THR A 75 21.63 7.28 3.18
N LYS A 76 21.65 6.67 1.98
CA LYS A 76 21.59 5.21 1.83
C LYS A 76 22.84 4.52 2.37
N MET A 77 24.03 5.03 2.01
CA MET A 77 25.28 4.30 2.24
C MET A 77 25.71 4.28 3.72
N ALA A 78 25.42 5.35 4.46
CA ALA A 78 25.66 5.40 5.91
C ALA A 78 24.79 4.39 6.68
N ALA A 79 23.54 4.19 6.23
CA ALA A 79 22.62 3.23 6.84
C ALA A 79 23.11 1.78 6.70
N GLU A 80 23.80 1.44 5.60
CA GLU A 80 24.23 0.07 5.28
C GLU A 80 25.06 -0.55 6.40
N TYR A 81 26.15 0.09 6.83
CA TYR A 81 26.98 -0.48 7.88
C TYR A 81 26.47 -0.14 9.29
N ARG A 82 25.80 1.00 9.49
CA ARG A 82 25.28 1.43 10.80
C ARG A 82 24.28 0.44 11.36
N ILE A 83 23.30 0.03 10.55
CA ILE A 83 22.26 -0.92 10.93
C ILE A 83 22.86 -2.27 11.36
N ILE A 84 23.94 -2.70 10.69
CA ILE A 84 24.64 -3.94 11.03
C ILE A 84 25.36 -3.82 12.37
N LEU A 85 26.05 -2.70 12.61
CA LEU A 85 26.74 -2.44 13.88
C LEU A 85 25.75 -2.38 15.05
N GLU A 86 24.61 -1.72 14.86
CA GLU A 86 23.53 -1.64 15.86
C GLU A 86 22.94 -3.02 16.16
N ALA A 87 22.67 -3.83 15.14
CA ALA A 87 22.17 -5.20 15.33
C ALA A 87 23.18 -6.12 16.03
N LEU A 88 24.48 -5.93 15.75
CA LEU A 88 25.55 -6.65 16.42
C LEU A 88 25.87 -6.13 17.83
N LYS A 89 25.46 -4.89 18.15
CA LYS A 89 25.82 -4.15 19.37
C LYS A 89 27.34 -4.05 19.56
N ILE A 90 28.06 -3.71 18.49
CA ILE A 90 29.53 -3.58 18.48
C ILE A 90 29.90 -2.16 18.07
N GLU A 91 30.97 -1.63 18.66
CA GLU A 91 31.56 -0.35 18.26
C GLU A 91 32.13 -0.41 16.83
N THR A 92 32.24 0.76 16.18
CA THR A 92 32.73 0.81 14.80
C THR A 92 34.21 0.39 14.74
N PRO A 93 34.58 -0.64 13.97
CA PRO A 93 35.98 -1.01 13.78
C PRO A 93 36.77 0.14 13.16
N ASN A 94 38.00 0.36 13.64
CA ASN A 94 38.88 1.38 13.05
C ASN A 94 39.36 0.92 11.67
N VAL A 95 38.95 1.64 10.62
CA VAL A 95 39.35 1.41 9.23
C VAL A 95 40.00 2.64 8.59
N GLU A 96 40.32 3.68 9.37
CA GLU A 96 40.61 5.01 8.81
C GLU A 96 41.83 5.04 7.88
N GLY A 97 42.90 4.33 8.23
CA GLY A 97 44.10 4.31 7.38
C GLY A 97 43.83 3.80 5.97
N LEU A 98 43.05 2.72 5.83
CA LEU A 98 42.67 2.16 4.53
C LEU A 98 41.60 3.01 3.84
N LEU A 99 40.63 3.51 4.60
CA LEU A 99 39.57 4.39 4.10
C LEU A 99 40.16 5.61 3.38
N TRP A 100 41.09 6.33 4.03
CA TRP A 100 41.71 7.50 3.42
C TRP A 100 42.56 7.17 2.20
N ARG A 101 43.27 6.04 2.20
CA ARG A 101 44.03 5.59 1.02
C ARG A 101 43.12 5.43 -0.19
N PHE A 102 42.06 4.62 -0.06
CA PHE A 102 41.14 4.35 -1.16
C PHE A 102 40.34 5.59 -1.58
N TYR A 103 39.95 6.43 -0.62
CA TYR A 103 39.25 7.68 -0.90
C TYR A 103 40.12 8.68 -1.68
N ILE A 104 41.40 8.83 -1.31
CA ILE A 104 42.33 9.73 -2.04
C ILE A 104 42.53 9.24 -3.47
N ASP A 105 42.63 7.92 -3.68
CA ASP A 105 42.73 7.34 -5.01
C ASP A 105 41.48 7.64 -5.86
N PHE A 106 40.29 7.51 -5.27
CA PHE A 106 39.03 7.89 -5.94
C PHE A 106 38.99 9.39 -6.28
N VAL A 107 39.42 10.25 -5.36
CA VAL A 107 39.49 11.70 -5.58
C VAL A 107 40.50 12.04 -6.68
N SER A 108 41.62 11.33 -6.76
CA SER A 108 42.62 11.52 -7.81
C SER A 108 42.03 11.24 -9.19
N ASP A 109 41.35 10.10 -9.36
CA ASP A 109 40.66 9.75 -10.60
C ASP A 109 39.58 10.80 -10.96
N ALA A 110 38.82 11.25 -9.97
CA ALA A 110 37.79 12.28 -10.16
C ALA A 110 38.39 13.64 -10.59
N LYS A 111 39.54 14.05 -10.03
CA LYS A 111 40.26 15.27 -10.43
C LYS A 111 40.70 15.22 -11.89
N GLU A 112 41.28 14.10 -12.30
CA GLU A 112 41.74 13.93 -13.68
C GLU A 112 40.56 13.93 -14.67
N LEU A 113 39.47 13.24 -14.31
CA LEU A 113 38.28 13.25 -15.13
C LEU A 113 37.64 14.64 -15.19
N LEU A 114 37.51 15.37 -14.09
CA LEU A 114 36.77 16.64 -14.07
C LEU A 114 37.58 17.87 -14.46
N PHE A 115 38.85 17.72 -14.82
CA PHE A 115 39.76 18.83 -15.12
C PHE A 115 39.18 19.87 -16.10
N GLU A 116 38.45 19.42 -17.14
CA GLU A 116 37.82 20.28 -18.15
C GLU A 116 36.42 20.79 -17.76
N VAL A 117 35.87 20.35 -16.63
CA VAL A 117 34.50 20.66 -16.18
C VAL A 117 34.51 21.62 -15.00
N ALA A 118 35.23 21.26 -13.93
CA ALA A 118 35.31 22.03 -12.69
C ALA A 118 36.59 21.67 -11.91
N GLN A 119 37.18 22.66 -11.24
CA GLN A 119 38.30 22.42 -10.34
C GLN A 119 37.80 22.01 -8.96
N LEU A 120 38.17 20.80 -8.53
CA LEU A 120 37.80 20.28 -7.22
C LEU A 120 38.57 21.03 -6.10
N SER A 121 37.86 21.85 -5.33
CA SER A 121 38.42 22.55 -4.18
C SER A 121 38.74 21.60 -3.02
N GLU A 122 39.72 21.95 -2.18
CA GLU A 122 40.02 21.18 -0.97
C GLU A 122 38.82 21.12 -0.02
N THR A 123 38.02 22.19 0.05
CA THR A 123 36.80 22.24 0.87
C THR A 123 35.81 21.16 0.49
N VAL A 124 35.55 20.97 -0.82
CA VAL A 124 34.62 19.93 -1.32
C VAL A 124 35.20 18.53 -1.06
N ILE A 125 36.50 18.35 -1.23
CA ILE A 125 37.16 17.05 -0.97
C ILE A 125 37.12 16.67 0.51
N MET A 126 37.27 17.64 1.41
CA MET A 126 37.24 17.43 2.86
C MET A 126 35.82 17.39 3.45
N SER A 127 34.79 17.72 2.66
CA SER A 127 33.39 17.74 3.10
C SER A 127 32.92 16.42 3.71
N VAL A 128 33.51 15.28 3.30
CA VAL A 128 33.21 13.93 3.81
C VAL A 128 33.45 13.78 5.32
N ARG A 129 34.26 14.66 5.93
CA ARG A 129 34.48 14.68 7.39
C ARG A 129 33.37 15.40 8.17
N ASN A 130 32.57 16.21 7.48
CA ASN A 130 31.47 16.95 8.10
C ASN A 130 30.26 16.02 8.28
N PRO A 131 29.36 16.32 9.24
CA PRO A 131 28.09 15.62 9.38
C PRO A 131 27.33 15.48 8.06
N VAL A 132 26.55 14.42 7.95
CA VAL A 132 25.66 14.19 6.80
C VAL A 132 24.66 15.34 6.73
N LEU A 133 24.43 15.86 5.52
CA LEU A 133 23.44 16.91 5.29
C LEU A 133 22.05 16.48 5.78
N GLY A 134 21.41 17.34 6.57
CA GLY A 134 20.03 17.13 7.03
C GLY A 134 19.02 17.30 5.89
N ASP A 135 17.79 16.82 6.10
CA ASP A 135 16.73 16.94 5.10
C ASP A 135 16.43 18.40 4.73
N GLU A 136 16.43 19.32 5.71
CA GLU A 136 16.19 20.75 5.47
C GLU A 136 17.31 21.41 4.65
N GLU A 137 18.56 21.04 4.88
CA GLU A 137 19.71 21.56 4.12
C GLU A 137 19.63 21.11 2.65
N LYS A 138 19.31 19.84 2.41
CA LYS A 138 19.09 19.30 1.06
C LYS A 138 17.95 20.01 0.35
N ILE A 139 16.84 20.23 1.05
CA ILE A 139 15.67 20.96 0.54
C ILE A 139 16.07 22.39 0.15
N GLN A 140 16.86 23.07 0.97
CA GLN A 140 17.29 24.44 0.70
C GLN A 140 18.20 24.51 -0.54
N ILE A 141 19.18 23.61 -0.66
CA ILE A 141 20.05 23.53 -1.84
C ILE A 141 19.21 23.34 -3.11
N PHE A 142 18.24 22.43 -3.09
CA PHE A 142 17.36 22.18 -4.24
C PHE A 142 16.50 23.41 -4.58
N ARG A 143 15.88 24.06 -3.59
CA ARG A 143 15.07 25.26 -3.81
C ARG A 143 15.88 26.41 -4.41
N ASN A 144 17.10 26.62 -3.92
CA ASN A 144 18.01 27.63 -4.45
C ASN A 144 18.34 27.35 -5.92
N LEU A 145 18.65 26.09 -6.27
CA LEU A 145 18.92 25.70 -7.65
C LEU A 145 17.73 26.02 -8.56
N VAL A 146 16.50 25.68 -8.15
CA VAL A 146 15.28 25.95 -8.92
C VAL A 146 15.06 27.46 -9.08
N GLU A 147 15.27 28.25 -8.02
CA GLU A 147 15.10 29.70 -8.07
C GLU A 147 16.10 30.36 -9.04
N GLU A 148 17.38 30.01 -8.95
CA GLU A 148 18.42 30.53 -9.84
C GLU A 148 18.22 30.07 -11.29
N THR A 149 17.78 28.83 -11.50
CA THR A 149 17.42 28.32 -12.84
C THR A 149 16.33 29.19 -13.47
N ASN A 150 15.26 29.48 -12.72
CA ASN A 150 14.17 30.35 -13.19
C ASN A 150 14.64 31.79 -13.49
N LYS A 151 15.62 32.32 -12.74
CA LYS A 151 16.19 33.65 -13.01
C LYS A 151 16.94 33.65 -14.35
N VAL A 152 17.78 32.65 -14.58
CA VAL A 152 18.56 32.55 -15.82
C VAL A 152 17.67 32.31 -17.05
N GLU A 153 16.63 31.48 -16.93
CA GLU A 153 15.65 31.28 -18.01
C GLU A 153 14.92 32.59 -18.37
N LYS A 154 14.54 33.41 -17.38
CA LYS A 154 13.95 34.73 -17.64
C LYS A 154 14.91 35.68 -18.34
N MET A 155 16.20 35.66 -17.99
CA MET A 155 17.22 36.48 -18.69
C MET A 155 17.34 36.08 -20.17
N LEU A 156 17.26 34.78 -20.47
CA LEU A 156 17.24 34.27 -21.85
C LEU A 156 15.95 34.61 -22.59
N GLU A 157 14.83 34.84 -21.89
CA GLU A 157 13.54 35.23 -22.48
C GLU A 157 13.46 36.71 -22.87
N ILE A 158 14.06 37.58 -22.07
CA ILE A 158 14.03 39.04 -22.28
C ILE A 158 15.25 39.56 -23.07
N GLU A 159 16.07 38.65 -23.61
CA GLU A 159 17.28 38.95 -24.39
C GLU A 159 18.22 39.95 -23.67
N ASP A 160 18.40 39.74 -22.35
CA ASP A 160 19.23 40.59 -21.49
C ASP A 160 20.73 40.52 -21.85
N GLN A 161 21.52 41.52 -21.44
CA GLN A 161 22.86 41.77 -21.98
C GLN A 161 23.99 40.83 -21.53
N ASP A 162 23.80 39.91 -20.57
CA ASP A 162 24.82 38.89 -20.25
C ASP A 162 24.28 37.66 -19.49
N PRO A 163 23.48 36.78 -20.13
CA PRO A 163 23.05 35.52 -19.52
C PRO A 163 24.21 34.52 -19.36
N SER A 164 25.32 34.70 -20.09
CA SER A 164 26.42 33.74 -20.19
C SER A 164 27.13 33.55 -18.85
N ASN A 165 27.42 34.64 -18.13
CA ASN A 165 28.07 34.57 -16.83
C ASN A 165 27.19 33.88 -15.77
N SER A 166 25.90 34.25 -15.72
CA SER A 166 24.94 33.64 -14.80
C SER A 166 24.72 32.15 -15.10
N LEU A 167 24.63 31.77 -16.38
CA LEU A 167 24.51 30.38 -16.83
C LEU A 167 25.73 29.55 -16.41
N GLN A 168 26.94 30.09 -16.59
CA GLN A 168 28.18 29.41 -16.21
C GLN A 168 28.29 29.26 -14.68
N LYS A 169 27.95 30.31 -13.92
CA LYS A 169 27.96 30.28 -12.45
C LYS A 169 27.00 29.22 -11.90
N LEU A 170 25.75 29.23 -12.37
CA LEU A 170 24.72 28.26 -11.98
C LEU A 170 25.17 26.81 -12.26
N PHE A 171 25.78 26.57 -13.43
CA PHE A 171 26.29 25.25 -13.78
C PHE A 171 27.41 24.79 -12.85
N ILE A 172 28.37 25.65 -12.53
CA ILE A 172 29.48 25.30 -11.63
C ILE A 172 28.99 25.03 -10.21
N GLU A 173 28.08 25.85 -9.68
CA GLU A 173 27.47 25.63 -8.36
C GLU A 173 26.75 24.27 -8.29
N TRP A 174 26.00 23.93 -9.34
CA TRP A 174 25.37 22.61 -9.45
C TRP A 174 26.40 21.46 -9.54
N VAL A 175 27.47 21.64 -10.33
CA VAL A 175 28.56 20.64 -10.42
C VAL A 175 29.17 20.39 -9.05
N ASP A 176 29.45 21.45 -8.28
CA ASP A 176 30.04 21.34 -6.94
C ASP A 176 29.13 20.53 -6.00
N HIS A 177 27.82 20.78 -6.01
CA HIS A 177 26.88 19.99 -5.22
C HIS A 177 26.83 18.52 -5.64
N VAL A 178 26.79 18.23 -6.95
CA VAL A 178 26.79 16.85 -7.46
C VAL A 178 28.07 16.11 -7.08
N VAL A 179 29.21 16.76 -7.25
CA VAL A 179 30.53 16.27 -6.85
C VAL A 179 30.54 15.96 -5.35
N GLU A 180 30.13 16.92 -4.51
CA GLU A 180 30.13 16.76 -3.05
C GLU A 180 29.31 15.53 -2.63
N MET A 181 28.09 15.40 -3.18
CA MET A 181 27.24 14.25 -2.89
C MET A 181 27.88 12.92 -3.32
N ARG A 182 28.58 12.88 -4.48
CA ARG A 182 29.27 11.65 -4.92
C ARG A 182 30.49 11.31 -4.10
N LEU A 183 31.28 12.30 -3.70
CA LEU A 183 32.43 12.07 -2.82
C LEU A 183 31.97 11.48 -1.49
N ARG A 184 30.91 12.03 -0.89
CA ARG A 184 30.30 11.49 0.33
C ARG A 184 29.75 10.08 0.13
N GLN A 185 29.07 9.84 -0.98
CA GLN A 185 28.52 8.52 -1.29
C GLN A 185 29.63 7.45 -1.39
N GLU A 186 30.70 7.74 -2.12
CA GLU A 186 31.78 6.79 -2.30
C GLU A 186 32.59 6.61 -1.01
N TYR A 187 32.81 7.67 -0.24
CA TYR A 187 33.42 7.58 1.09
C TYR A 187 32.69 6.58 2.00
N GLU A 188 31.37 6.70 2.13
CA GLU A 188 30.56 5.78 2.95
C GLU A 188 30.49 4.36 2.36
N THR A 189 30.53 4.23 1.03
CA THR A 189 30.60 2.91 0.35
C THR A 189 31.90 2.18 0.70
N ILE A 190 33.03 2.88 0.56
CA ILE A 190 34.37 2.37 0.88
C ILE A 190 34.42 1.98 2.36
N LYS A 191 33.96 2.88 3.23
CA LYS A 191 33.93 2.67 4.68
C LYS A 191 33.08 1.45 5.06
N GLY A 192 31.88 1.33 4.48
CA GLY A 192 31.01 0.18 4.70
C GLY A 192 31.66 -1.14 4.30
N LEU A 193 32.27 -1.20 3.11
CA LEU A 193 33.00 -2.40 2.64
C LEU A 193 34.14 -2.78 3.59
N LEU A 194 34.96 -1.81 4.01
CA LEU A 194 36.08 -2.05 4.92
C LEU A 194 35.62 -2.49 6.32
N ILE A 195 34.55 -1.89 6.85
CA ILE A 195 33.98 -2.28 8.15
C ILE A 195 33.47 -3.72 8.11
N ILE A 196 32.69 -4.07 7.08
CA ILE A 196 32.13 -5.42 6.97
C ILE A 196 33.23 -6.45 6.74
N GLU A 197 34.27 -6.12 5.97
CA GLU A 197 35.44 -6.98 5.82
C GLU A 197 36.13 -7.22 7.17
N ARG A 198 36.32 -6.18 7.97
CA ARG A 198 36.92 -6.29 9.31
C ARG A 198 36.04 -7.11 10.26
N LEU A 199 34.73 -6.94 10.20
CA LEU A 199 33.78 -7.73 10.99
C LEU A 199 33.77 -9.21 10.54
N ALA A 200 33.87 -9.48 9.25
CA ALA A 200 33.94 -10.84 8.71
C ALA A 200 35.23 -11.55 9.12
N GLU A 201 36.37 -10.84 9.18
CA GLU A 201 37.63 -11.36 9.73
C GLU A 201 37.49 -11.76 11.20
N ASN A 202 36.77 -10.96 12.00
CA ASN A 202 36.66 -11.16 13.45
C ASN A 202 35.57 -12.17 13.86
N LEU A 203 34.41 -12.14 13.20
CA LEU A 203 33.20 -12.86 13.60
C LEU A 203 32.86 -14.04 12.69
N GLY A 204 33.53 -14.13 11.53
CA GLY A 204 33.22 -15.09 10.49
C GLY A 204 32.08 -14.64 9.58
N ILE A 205 32.21 -14.94 8.29
CA ILE A 205 31.28 -14.46 7.25
C ILE A 205 29.84 -14.92 7.44
N LYS A 206 29.63 -16.13 7.97
CA LYS A 206 28.30 -16.71 8.18
C LYS A 206 27.46 -15.89 9.17
N LYS A 207 28.09 -15.45 10.27
CA LYS A 207 27.42 -14.63 11.29
C LYS A 207 27.04 -13.26 10.74
N ILE A 208 27.91 -12.69 9.89
CA ILE A 208 27.62 -11.43 9.20
C ILE A 208 26.43 -11.62 8.25
N GLU A 209 26.42 -12.68 7.44
CA GLU A 209 25.31 -12.98 6.54
C GLU A 209 23.96 -13.16 7.28
N GLU A 210 23.96 -13.82 8.44
CA GLU A 210 22.78 -13.95 9.30
C GLU A 210 22.23 -12.58 9.74
N VAL A 211 23.11 -11.67 10.16
CA VAL A 211 22.73 -10.30 10.55
C VAL A 211 22.21 -9.53 9.35
N PHE A 212 22.88 -9.59 8.20
CA PHE A 212 22.37 -9.00 6.96
C PHE A 212 20.95 -9.49 6.66
N CYS A 213 20.68 -10.79 6.82
CA CYS A 213 19.36 -11.36 6.57
C CYS A 213 18.30 -10.83 7.55
N LEU A 214 18.67 -10.64 8.82
CA LEU A 214 17.79 -10.10 9.86
C LEU A 214 17.42 -8.64 9.59
N VAL A 215 18.39 -7.81 9.18
CA VAL A 215 18.22 -6.36 9.09
C VAL A 215 17.82 -5.86 7.70
N LYS A 216 17.91 -6.69 6.66
CA LYS A 216 17.69 -6.28 5.26
C LYS A 216 16.35 -5.56 5.00
N LYS A 217 15.28 -5.96 5.70
CA LYS A 217 13.95 -5.35 5.55
C LYS A 217 13.95 -3.92 6.11
N TRP A 218 14.45 -3.77 7.33
CA TRP A 218 14.57 -2.48 7.99
C TRP A 218 15.46 -1.51 7.19
N PHE A 219 16.58 -2.01 6.65
CA PHE A 219 17.42 -1.27 5.72
C PHE A 219 16.66 -0.80 4.47
N GLY A 220 15.88 -1.67 3.84
CA GLY A 220 15.06 -1.32 2.67
C GLY A 220 14.07 -0.20 2.98
N GLU A 221 13.38 -0.28 4.12
CA GLU A 221 12.40 0.72 4.57
C GLU A 221 13.06 2.07 4.86
N GLU A 222 14.12 2.10 5.68
CA GLU A 222 14.80 3.34 6.08
C GLU A 222 15.38 4.09 4.87
N THR A 223 16.03 3.37 3.95
CA THR A 223 16.71 3.99 2.80
C THR A 223 15.73 4.57 1.78
N VAL A 224 14.54 3.98 1.65
CA VAL A 224 13.51 4.49 0.75
C VAL A 224 12.72 5.62 1.42
N GLU A 225 12.42 5.53 2.72
CA GLU A 225 11.73 6.57 3.45
C GLU A 225 12.50 7.89 3.46
N ALA A 226 13.82 7.86 3.69
CA ALA A 226 14.68 9.05 3.62
C ALA A 226 14.60 9.75 2.24
N ALA A 227 14.63 8.98 1.14
CA ALA A 227 14.54 9.52 -0.22
C ALA A 227 13.14 10.09 -0.53
N PHE A 228 12.08 9.42 -0.06
CA PHE A 228 10.70 9.86 -0.26
C PHE A 228 10.35 11.10 0.57
N ASN A 229 10.82 11.21 1.81
CA ASN A 229 10.53 12.33 2.69
C ASN A 229 11.02 13.67 2.12
N VAL A 230 12.23 13.70 1.57
CA VAL A 230 12.78 14.89 0.88
C VAL A 230 11.93 15.25 -0.34
N SER A 231 11.58 14.25 -1.15
CA SER A 231 10.82 14.45 -2.40
C SER A 231 9.39 14.96 -2.16
N ILE A 232 8.72 14.44 -1.12
CA ILE A 232 7.36 14.85 -0.71
C ILE A 232 7.38 16.28 -0.18
N ARG A 233 8.36 16.64 0.67
CA ARG A 233 8.51 18.01 1.21
C ARG A 233 8.84 19.05 0.15
N LEU A 234 9.42 18.64 -0.98
CA LEU A 234 9.65 19.48 -2.15
C LEU A 234 8.40 19.65 -3.04
N GLY A 235 7.27 19.02 -2.71
CA GLY A 235 6.02 19.14 -3.48
C GLY A 235 6.08 18.45 -4.85
N ILE A 236 7.03 17.53 -5.07
CA ILE A 236 7.17 16.80 -6.33
C ILE A 236 6.03 15.77 -6.42
N SER A 237 5.27 15.81 -7.52
CA SER A 237 4.19 14.83 -7.73
C SER A 237 4.74 13.40 -7.81
N LYS A 238 3.94 12.42 -7.37
CA LYS A 238 4.32 10.99 -7.42
C LYS A 238 4.74 10.53 -8.83
N GLU A 239 4.08 11.06 -9.87
CA GLU A 239 4.37 10.77 -11.28
C GLU A 239 5.72 11.36 -11.74
N ARG A 240 6.05 12.59 -11.31
CA ARG A 240 7.35 13.21 -11.59
C ARG A 240 8.46 12.48 -10.84
N LEU A 241 8.20 12.09 -9.58
CA LEU A 241 9.13 11.28 -8.78
C LEU A 241 9.37 9.91 -9.42
N GLN A 242 8.33 9.23 -9.88
CA GLN A 242 8.43 7.97 -10.64
C GLN A 242 9.36 8.09 -11.85
N LYS A 243 9.15 9.13 -12.67
CA LYS A 243 9.99 9.38 -13.85
C LYS A 243 11.45 9.65 -13.47
N LEU A 244 11.68 10.51 -12.48
CA LEU A 244 13.02 10.87 -11.99
C LEU A 244 13.76 9.67 -11.41
N MET A 245 13.09 8.87 -10.58
CA MET A 245 13.67 7.67 -9.98
C MET A 245 14.00 6.61 -11.03
N LEU A 246 13.25 6.51 -12.12
CA LEU A 246 13.56 5.56 -13.20
C LEU A 246 14.62 6.08 -14.18
N SER A 247 14.72 7.40 -14.39
CA SER A 247 15.68 8.00 -15.33
C SER A 247 17.11 8.08 -14.81
N ASP A 248 17.33 8.45 -13.54
CA ASP A 248 18.68 8.68 -13.00
C ASP A 248 19.40 7.42 -12.52
N HIS A 249 18.67 6.34 -12.26
CA HIS A 249 19.30 5.09 -11.82
C HIS A 249 20.02 4.33 -12.94
N PHE A 250 20.14 4.91 -14.15
CA PHE A 250 20.62 4.22 -15.35
C PHE A 250 20.03 2.81 -15.42
N ILE A 251 18.71 2.76 -15.28
CA ILE A 251 17.94 1.53 -15.27
C ILE A 251 17.49 1.25 -16.69
N GLU A 252 17.90 0.11 -17.22
CA GLU A 252 17.24 -0.49 -18.38
C GLU A 252 16.10 -1.36 -17.85
N HIS A 253 14.87 -1.15 -18.30
CA HIS A 253 13.75 -1.96 -17.86
C HIS A 253 12.80 -2.29 -19.00
N GLU A 254 12.18 -3.47 -18.93
CA GLU A 254 11.16 -3.93 -19.86
C GLU A 254 10.09 -4.70 -19.09
N LEU A 255 8.82 -4.44 -19.39
CA LEU A 255 7.67 -5.14 -18.79
C LEU A 255 6.83 -5.75 -19.91
N GLU A 256 6.74 -7.08 -19.95
CA GLU A 256 5.92 -7.80 -20.91
C GLU A 256 4.51 -8.04 -20.34
N MET A 257 3.51 -7.38 -20.93
CA MET A 257 2.11 -7.52 -20.52
C MET A 257 1.55 -8.95 -20.69
N LYS A 258 2.09 -9.74 -21.63
CA LYS A 258 1.63 -11.11 -21.89
C LYS A 258 1.98 -12.09 -20.77
N ASN A 259 3.15 -11.91 -20.17
CA ASN A 259 3.70 -12.84 -19.16
C ASN A 259 3.67 -12.25 -17.75
N LEU A 260 3.17 -11.02 -17.60
CA LEU A 260 3.10 -10.28 -16.33
C LEU A 260 4.47 -10.25 -15.62
N GLY A 261 5.53 -10.13 -16.42
CA GLY A 261 6.92 -10.22 -15.98
C GLY A 261 7.81 -9.27 -16.77
N GLY A 262 9.01 -9.03 -16.27
CA GLY A 262 9.94 -8.08 -16.85
C GLY A 262 11.29 -8.12 -16.18
N PHE A 263 12.18 -7.22 -16.59
CA PHE A 263 13.48 -7.06 -15.95
C PHE A 263 13.81 -5.58 -15.72
N MET A 264 14.75 -5.35 -14.82
CA MET A 264 15.31 -4.05 -14.50
C MET A 264 16.81 -4.19 -14.25
N ARG A 265 17.64 -3.45 -14.97
CA ARG A 265 19.10 -3.58 -14.93
C ARG A 265 19.75 -2.25 -14.57
N PHE A 266 20.49 -2.20 -13.46
CA PHE A 266 21.28 -1.04 -13.08
C PHE A 266 22.63 -1.05 -13.81
N LEU A 267 22.96 0.07 -14.46
CA LEU A 267 24.15 0.19 -15.33
C LEU A 267 25.31 0.96 -14.68
N ASN A 268 25.30 1.23 -13.37
CA ASN A 268 26.32 2.04 -12.67
C ASN A 268 26.51 1.69 -11.18
N CYS A 269 26.58 0.40 -10.84
CA CYS A 269 26.74 -0.06 -9.45
C CYS A 269 28.09 0.38 -8.82
N PRO A 270 28.10 1.17 -7.73
CA PRO A 270 29.33 1.60 -7.06
C PRO A 270 30.03 0.45 -6.32
N ILE A 271 29.27 -0.54 -5.81
CA ILE A 271 29.83 -1.71 -5.12
C ILE A 271 30.75 -2.50 -6.06
N PHE A 272 30.32 -2.76 -7.31
CA PHE A 272 31.12 -3.52 -8.27
C PHE A 272 32.43 -2.82 -8.62
N GLY A 273 32.38 -1.51 -8.90
CA GLY A 273 33.56 -0.75 -9.29
C GLY A 273 34.58 -0.62 -8.16
N SER A 274 34.14 -0.41 -6.92
CA SER A 274 35.04 -0.30 -5.76
C SER A 274 35.56 -1.66 -5.30
N HIS A 275 34.72 -2.70 -5.35
CA HIS A 275 35.08 -4.07 -4.96
C HIS A 275 36.23 -4.64 -5.79
N THR A 276 36.16 -4.53 -7.12
CA THR A 276 37.19 -5.06 -8.02
C THR A 276 38.57 -4.44 -7.77
N TYR A 277 38.62 -3.13 -7.51
CA TYR A 277 39.85 -2.44 -7.13
C TYR A 277 40.38 -2.93 -5.78
N PHE A 278 39.50 -3.15 -4.80
CA PHE A 278 39.90 -3.58 -3.47
C PHE A 278 40.45 -5.00 -3.48
N GLU A 279 39.84 -5.91 -4.25
CA GLU A 279 40.36 -7.27 -4.40
C GLU A 279 41.78 -7.27 -5.00
N ALA A 280 42.02 -6.41 -6.00
CA ALA A 280 43.33 -6.27 -6.62
C ALA A 280 44.39 -5.73 -5.64
N GLU A 281 44.07 -4.64 -4.92
CA GLU A 281 45.01 -3.98 -4.00
C GLU A 281 45.24 -4.76 -2.69
N MET A 282 44.23 -5.47 -2.19
CA MET A 282 44.32 -6.24 -0.95
C MET A 282 44.75 -7.70 -1.19
N GLY A 283 44.78 -8.16 -2.45
CA GLY A 283 45.21 -9.52 -2.81
C GLY A 283 44.31 -10.64 -2.27
N LYS A 284 43.06 -10.34 -1.93
CA LYS A 284 42.08 -11.32 -1.41
C LYS A 284 40.71 -11.10 -2.04
N LYS A 285 39.93 -12.17 -2.19
CA LYS A 285 38.54 -12.07 -2.62
C LYS A 285 37.68 -11.53 -1.47
N LEU A 286 37.04 -10.39 -1.68
CA LEU A 286 36.11 -9.79 -0.72
C LEU A 286 34.73 -10.42 -0.90
N VAL A 287 34.49 -11.56 -0.26
CA VAL A 287 33.19 -12.24 -0.27
C VAL A 287 32.09 -11.37 0.39
N THR A 288 32.50 -10.38 1.20
CA THR A 288 31.63 -9.41 1.86
C THR A 288 30.87 -8.50 0.88
N SER A 289 31.42 -8.18 -0.29
CA SER A 289 30.71 -7.39 -1.32
C SER A 289 29.45 -8.10 -1.82
N GLN A 290 29.50 -9.44 -1.92
CA GLN A 290 28.37 -10.26 -2.33
C GLN A 290 27.23 -10.23 -1.30
N LEU A 291 27.54 -9.99 -0.01
CA LEU A 291 26.53 -9.89 1.05
C LEU A 291 25.65 -8.65 0.88
N PHE A 292 26.25 -7.50 0.53
CA PHE A 292 25.53 -6.27 0.20
C PHE A 292 24.62 -6.47 -1.01
N CYS A 293 25.17 -7.05 -2.07
CA CYS A 293 24.43 -7.40 -3.28
C CYS A 293 23.22 -8.31 -2.99
N LYS A 294 23.44 -9.40 -2.25
CA LYS A 294 22.42 -10.41 -1.95
C LYS A 294 21.29 -9.89 -1.07
N ASN A 295 21.62 -9.08 -0.06
CA ASN A 295 20.68 -8.71 0.99
C ASN A 295 20.19 -7.27 0.87
N PHE A 296 21.07 -6.30 0.65
CA PHE A 296 20.73 -4.88 0.69
C PHE A 296 20.29 -4.34 -0.67
N CYS A 297 21.00 -4.68 -1.76
CA CYS A 297 20.56 -4.25 -3.09
C CYS A 297 19.18 -4.80 -3.43
N LYS A 298 18.93 -6.09 -3.13
CA LYS A 298 17.59 -6.70 -3.30
C LYS A 298 16.53 -6.00 -2.47
N SER A 299 16.76 -5.81 -1.17
CA SER A 299 15.76 -5.26 -0.26
C SER A 299 15.47 -3.80 -0.54
N HIS A 300 16.49 -3.03 -0.93
CA HIS A 300 16.33 -1.66 -1.40
C HIS A 300 15.52 -1.58 -2.69
N ALA A 301 15.83 -2.44 -3.68
CA ALA A 301 15.04 -2.50 -4.92
C ALA A 301 13.57 -2.87 -4.62
N GLN A 302 13.35 -3.90 -3.79
CA GLN A 302 12.01 -4.31 -3.37
C GLN A 302 11.24 -3.18 -2.68
N ALA A 303 11.84 -2.53 -1.68
CA ALA A 303 11.21 -1.43 -0.95
C ALA A 303 10.93 -0.21 -1.87
N MET A 304 11.83 0.09 -2.80
CA MET A 304 11.62 1.15 -3.80
C MET A 304 10.39 0.83 -4.65
N PHE A 305 10.29 -0.38 -5.19
CA PHE A 305 9.15 -0.78 -6.02
C PHE A 305 7.83 -0.80 -5.26
N GLU A 306 7.81 -1.30 -4.03
CA GLU A 306 6.60 -1.31 -3.20
C GLU A 306 6.06 0.10 -2.93
N LYS A 307 6.92 1.12 -2.91
CA LYS A 307 6.52 2.52 -2.70
C LYS A 307 6.14 3.22 -4.01
N VAL A 308 6.84 2.90 -5.09
CA VAL A 308 6.72 3.59 -6.38
C VAL A 308 5.59 2.99 -7.24
N ILE A 309 5.40 1.66 -7.22
CA ILE A 309 4.45 0.95 -8.09
C ILE A 309 3.11 0.73 -7.36
N PRO A 310 1.95 0.95 -8.02
CA PRO A 310 0.62 0.85 -7.38
C PRO A 310 0.14 -0.58 -7.14
N PHE A 311 0.95 -1.60 -7.42
CA PHE A 311 0.62 -3.02 -7.26
C PHE A 311 1.83 -3.81 -6.75
N PRO A 312 1.61 -4.99 -6.12
CA PRO A 312 2.70 -5.81 -5.58
C PRO A 312 3.60 -6.33 -6.70
N VAL A 313 4.89 -6.04 -6.60
CA VAL A 313 5.92 -6.57 -7.51
C VAL A 313 6.89 -7.42 -6.69
N GLY A 314 7.05 -8.67 -7.11
CA GLY A 314 8.10 -9.52 -6.59
C GLY A 314 9.39 -9.20 -7.32
N VAL A 315 10.42 -8.80 -6.58
CA VAL A 315 11.77 -8.66 -7.09
C VAL A 315 12.53 -9.95 -6.82
N ASN A 316 12.73 -10.74 -7.87
CA ASN A 316 13.56 -11.94 -7.77
C ASN A 316 15.04 -11.55 -7.71
N GLN A 317 15.82 -12.40 -7.03
CA GLN A 317 17.24 -12.13 -6.85
C GLN A 317 17.98 -12.10 -8.20
N PRO A 318 18.96 -11.21 -8.33
CA PRO A 318 19.82 -11.12 -9.50
C PRO A 318 20.76 -12.32 -9.62
N VAL A 319 21.11 -12.64 -10.87
CA VAL A 319 22.26 -13.49 -11.21
C VAL A 319 23.53 -12.77 -10.71
N MET A 320 24.49 -13.49 -10.14
CA MET A 320 25.62 -12.97 -9.33
C MET A 320 26.20 -11.60 -9.76
N MET A 321 26.10 -10.61 -8.87
CA MET A 321 26.21 -9.17 -9.17
C MET A 321 27.61 -8.54 -9.06
N ALA A 322 28.62 -9.27 -8.58
CA ALA A 322 29.97 -8.73 -8.36
C ALA A 322 31.01 -9.22 -9.38
N SER A 323 30.68 -10.19 -10.24
CA SER A 323 31.63 -10.82 -11.15
C SER A 323 31.55 -10.34 -12.60
N ASP A 324 30.41 -9.81 -13.05
CA ASP A 324 30.18 -9.45 -14.46
C ASP A 324 29.71 -7.99 -14.68
N GLY A 325 29.54 -7.22 -13.61
CA GLY A 325 29.18 -5.80 -13.64
C GLY A 325 27.73 -5.50 -14.04
N LYS A 326 26.84 -6.49 -14.11
CA LYS A 326 25.43 -6.29 -14.50
C LYS A 326 24.48 -6.66 -13.35
N CYS A 327 23.87 -5.65 -12.75
CA CYS A 327 22.86 -5.85 -11.69
C CYS A 327 21.45 -5.92 -12.30
N GLU A 328 21.01 -7.10 -12.72
CA GLU A 328 19.67 -7.31 -13.31
C GLU A 328 18.70 -7.97 -12.34
N PHE A 329 17.59 -7.30 -12.09
CA PHE A 329 16.47 -7.75 -11.27
C PHE A 329 15.34 -8.23 -12.17
N HIS A 330 14.86 -9.45 -11.96
CA HIS A 330 13.65 -9.92 -12.63
C HIS A 330 12.44 -9.49 -11.83
N LEU A 331 11.59 -8.71 -12.49
CA LEU A 331 10.32 -8.25 -11.98
C LEU A 331 9.27 -9.26 -12.37
N LYS A 332 8.54 -9.75 -11.39
CA LYS A 332 7.31 -10.48 -11.65
C LYS A 332 6.19 -9.72 -10.97
N LEU A 333 5.11 -9.43 -11.69
CA LEU A 333 3.86 -9.05 -11.03
C LEU A 333 3.51 -10.20 -10.11
N ALA A 334 3.77 -10.01 -8.83
CA ALA A 334 3.60 -11.05 -7.87
C ALA A 334 2.09 -11.15 -7.63
N PRO A 335 1.46 -12.32 -7.82
CA PRO A 335 0.35 -12.64 -6.93
C PRO A 335 0.97 -12.58 -5.53
N THR A 336 0.47 -11.67 -4.69
CA THR A 336 0.96 -11.39 -3.33
C THR A 336 1.48 -12.65 -2.64
N ALA A 337 2.81 -12.79 -2.58
CA ALA A 337 3.47 -13.88 -1.88
C ALA A 337 4.84 -13.41 -1.40
N SER A 338 4.88 -12.78 -0.23
CA SER A 338 6.06 -12.79 0.62
C SER A 338 6.09 -14.12 1.37
N GLU A 339 7.14 -14.91 1.21
CA GLU A 339 7.42 -16.04 2.08
C GLU A 339 7.83 -15.57 3.48
N SER A 340 6.83 -15.45 4.34
CA SER A 340 6.90 -15.89 5.73
C SER A 340 5.66 -16.77 5.90
N SER A 341 5.82 -18.07 6.14
CA SER A 341 4.74 -19.04 6.45
C SER A 341 3.35 -18.53 6.05
N GLN A 342 2.94 -18.68 4.78
CA GLN A 342 1.67 -18.12 4.27
C GLN A 342 0.57 -18.31 5.31
N GLU A 343 0.23 -17.25 6.02
CA GLU A 343 -0.94 -17.25 6.88
C GLU A 343 -2.10 -17.26 5.89
N LYS A 344 -2.60 -18.47 5.61
CA LYS A 344 -3.60 -18.83 4.59
C LYS A 344 -4.85 -17.91 4.60
N TYR A 345 -5.08 -17.22 5.71
CA TYR A 345 -6.25 -16.41 6.01
C TYR A 345 -5.84 -15.00 6.42
N VAL A 346 -5.95 -14.07 5.46
CA VAL A 346 -5.77 -12.62 5.68
C VAL A 346 -7.10 -11.89 5.47
N PRO A 347 -7.37 -10.77 6.16
CA PRO A 347 -8.64 -10.06 5.98
C PRO A 347 -8.73 -9.51 4.56
N LEU A 348 -9.84 -9.78 3.87
CA LEU A 348 -10.19 -9.16 2.59
C LEU A 348 -11.24 -8.06 2.75
N VAL A 349 -12.05 -8.16 3.80
CA VAL A 349 -13.08 -7.18 4.18
C VAL A 349 -13.02 -6.99 5.68
N VAL A 350 -13.02 -5.74 6.14
CA VAL A 350 -13.17 -5.41 7.56
C VAL A 350 -14.33 -4.45 7.66
N SER A 351 -15.33 -4.77 8.48
CA SER A 351 -16.41 -3.84 8.79
C SER A 351 -16.11 -3.17 10.11
N TRP A 352 -16.12 -1.85 10.15
CA TRP A 352 -15.91 -1.11 11.38
C TRP A 352 -17.13 -0.25 11.67
N ASN A 353 -17.80 -0.56 12.78
CA ASN A 353 -18.80 0.33 13.34
C ASN A 353 -18.06 1.53 13.94
N VAL A 354 -18.14 2.69 13.29
CA VAL A 354 -17.40 3.89 13.74
C VAL A 354 -18.12 4.65 14.84
N THR A 355 -19.44 4.46 14.96
CA THR A 355 -20.31 5.04 15.98
C THR A 355 -21.53 4.15 16.23
N LEU A 356 -22.17 4.28 17.40
CA LEU A 356 -23.50 3.71 17.66
C LEU A 356 -24.64 4.71 17.46
N LYS A 357 -24.33 5.99 17.24
CA LYS A 357 -25.34 7.02 17.03
C LYS A 357 -26.07 6.79 15.70
N CYS A 358 -27.39 6.84 15.70
CA CYS A 358 -28.21 6.71 14.49
C CYS A 358 -29.46 7.58 14.56
N ASN A 359 -29.81 8.17 13.43
CA ASN A 359 -31.01 8.98 13.24
C ASN A 359 -32.25 8.18 12.78
N LEU A 360 -32.14 6.85 12.64
CA LEU A 360 -33.25 5.94 12.31
C LEU A 360 -33.52 4.90 13.41
N LYS A 361 -34.69 4.25 13.35
CA LYS A 361 -35.18 3.31 14.37
C LYS A 361 -35.60 1.96 13.75
N CYS A 362 -34.84 1.48 12.76
CA CYS A 362 -35.18 0.30 11.97
C CYS A 362 -35.48 -0.94 12.81
N SER A 363 -36.51 -1.70 12.45
CA SER A 363 -36.96 -2.88 13.22
C SER A 363 -35.94 -4.03 13.23
N HIS A 364 -35.10 -4.15 12.19
CA HIS A 364 -34.12 -5.24 12.07
C HIS A 364 -32.70 -4.89 12.55
N CYS A 365 -32.51 -3.73 13.21
CA CYS A 365 -31.18 -3.20 13.49
C CYS A 365 -30.34 -4.12 14.40
N TYR A 366 -29.27 -4.67 13.84
CA TYR A 366 -28.43 -5.68 14.51
C TYR A 366 -27.58 -5.13 15.67
N ILE A 367 -27.17 -3.86 15.61
CA ILE A 367 -26.44 -3.19 16.72
C ILE A 367 -27.37 -2.45 17.69
N ASN A 368 -28.67 -2.43 17.41
CA ASN A 368 -29.65 -1.67 18.19
C ASN A 368 -29.25 -0.19 18.41
N ALA A 369 -28.86 0.48 17.32
CA ALA A 369 -28.38 1.86 17.36
C ALA A 369 -29.42 2.82 17.96
N GLN A 370 -28.94 3.85 18.66
CA GLN A 370 -29.76 4.86 19.34
C GLN A 370 -29.32 6.27 18.96
N ASP A 371 -30.19 7.24 19.19
CA ASP A 371 -29.83 8.66 19.06
C ASP A 371 -29.22 9.17 20.38
N ALA A 372 -28.09 8.58 20.77
CA ALA A 372 -27.36 8.91 21.99
C ALA A 372 -25.85 8.81 21.74
N ASP A 373 -25.08 9.62 22.47
CA ASP A 373 -23.63 9.49 22.53
C ASP A 373 -23.26 8.50 23.65
N PHE A 374 -22.40 7.55 23.31
CA PHE A 374 -21.97 6.47 24.21
C PHE A 374 -20.56 6.71 24.77
N GLY A 375 -19.85 7.77 24.35
CA GLY A 375 -18.60 8.27 24.95
C GLY A 375 -17.36 7.36 24.89
N ASN A 376 -17.50 6.06 24.58
CA ASN A 376 -16.41 5.08 24.55
C ASN A 376 -15.92 4.76 23.13
N GLU A 377 -16.25 5.60 22.14
CA GLU A 377 -15.85 5.42 20.75
C GLU A 377 -14.34 5.71 20.56
N LEU A 378 -13.72 5.15 19.52
CA LEU A 378 -12.32 5.46 19.18
C LEU A 378 -12.20 6.95 18.82
N SER A 379 -11.23 7.65 19.42
CA SER A 379 -10.84 8.99 18.99
C SER A 379 -10.31 8.99 17.55
N THR A 380 -10.18 10.16 16.93
CA THR A 380 -9.62 10.32 15.58
C THR A 380 -8.22 9.71 15.45
N ASP A 381 -7.36 9.87 16.46
CA ASP A 381 -6.02 9.29 16.43
C ASP A 381 -6.03 7.77 16.62
N ALA A 382 -6.90 7.25 17.48
CA ALA A 382 -7.07 5.81 17.65
C ALA A 382 -7.67 5.17 16.39
N ALA A 383 -8.57 5.86 15.71
CA ALA A 383 -9.13 5.50 14.41
C ALA A 383 -8.03 5.37 13.33
N LYS A 384 -7.16 6.38 13.23
CA LYS A 384 -6.00 6.37 12.33
C LYS A 384 -5.02 5.24 12.66
N MET A 385 -4.75 5.03 13.95
CA MET A 385 -3.91 3.94 14.41
C MET A 385 -4.50 2.57 14.06
N LEU A 386 -5.82 2.40 14.22
CA LEU A 386 -6.51 1.19 13.79
C LEU A 386 -6.32 0.94 12.29
N ILE A 387 -6.53 1.97 11.45
CA ILE A 387 -6.29 1.89 10.01
C ILE A 387 -4.85 1.47 9.72
N HIS A 388 -3.87 2.06 10.41
CA HIS A 388 -2.47 1.67 10.28
C HIS A 388 -2.25 0.18 10.60
N GLN A 389 -2.76 -0.30 11.75
CA GLN A 389 -2.64 -1.71 12.14
C GLN A 389 -3.34 -2.67 11.17
N ILE A 390 -4.48 -2.27 10.58
CA ILE A 390 -5.13 -3.06 9.52
C ILE A 390 -4.18 -3.18 8.32
N THR A 391 -3.56 -2.08 7.88
CA THR A 391 -2.65 -2.06 6.72
C THR A 391 -1.36 -2.86 6.91
N GLU A 392 -0.94 -3.12 8.16
CA GLU A 392 0.18 -4.01 8.48
C GLU A 392 -0.13 -5.49 8.22
N VAL A 393 -1.42 -5.85 8.23
CA VAL A 393 -1.89 -7.24 8.02
C VAL A 393 -2.26 -7.46 6.56
N SER A 394 -3.11 -6.58 6.01
CA SER A 394 -3.54 -6.64 4.61
C SER A 394 -4.12 -5.29 4.17
N ARG A 395 -4.53 -5.18 2.90
CA ARG A 395 -5.24 -4.00 2.38
C ARG A 395 -6.68 -4.35 2.02
N PRO A 396 -7.56 -4.57 3.01
CA PRO A 396 -8.93 -5.01 2.77
C PRO A 396 -9.80 -3.87 2.21
N LEU A 397 -11.01 -4.24 1.79
CA LEU A 397 -12.13 -3.29 1.76
C LEU A 397 -12.50 -2.95 3.21
N LEU A 398 -12.27 -1.71 3.63
CA LEU A 398 -12.66 -1.22 4.95
C LEU A 398 -14.04 -0.55 4.86
N ILE A 399 -15.06 -1.22 5.39
CA ILE A 399 -16.44 -0.75 5.37
C ILE A 399 -16.71 0.02 6.67
N LEU A 400 -16.85 1.33 6.57
CA LEU A 400 -17.33 2.18 7.66
C LEU A 400 -18.85 2.01 7.77
N SER A 401 -19.28 1.44 8.88
CA SER A 401 -20.68 1.22 9.23
C SER A 401 -20.88 1.73 10.66
N GLY A 402 -21.93 1.31 11.36
CA GLY A 402 -22.25 1.75 12.71
C GLY A 402 -23.73 1.81 12.90
N GLY A 403 -24.16 2.76 13.73
CA GLY A 403 -25.45 3.41 13.53
C GLY A 403 -25.46 4.09 12.17
N GLU A 404 -25.27 5.40 12.12
CA GLU A 404 -25.06 6.16 10.89
C GLU A 404 -23.66 6.80 10.89
N PRO A 405 -22.72 6.35 10.03
CA PRO A 405 -21.35 6.88 10.00
C PRO A 405 -21.26 8.40 9.80
N LEU A 406 -22.19 8.99 9.03
CA LEU A 406 -22.20 10.43 8.76
C LEU A 406 -22.60 11.31 9.95
N LEU A 407 -23.00 10.71 11.08
CA LEU A 407 -23.21 11.43 12.34
C LEU A 407 -21.91 11.64 13.13
N ARG A 408 -20.81 11.04 12.69
CA ARG A 408 -19.49 11.18 13.31
C ARG A 408 -18.73 12.34 12.64
N GLU A 409 -18.26 13.31 13.43
CA GLU A 409 -17.71 14.58 12.94
C GLU A 409 -16.45 14.44 12.08
N ASP A 410 -15.54 13.53 12.44
CA ASP A 410 -14.26 13.28 11.78
C ASP A 410 -14.32 12.24 10.65
N ILE A 411 -15.52 11.86 10.19
CA ILE A 411 -15.70 10.75 9.24
C ILE A 411 -14.95 10.96 7.91
N TYR A 412 -14.98 12.17 7.36
CA TYR A 412 -14.29 12.49 6.10
C TYR A 412 -12.76 12.42 6.24
N GLU A 413 -12.23 12.74 7.43
CA GLU A 413 -10.81 12.63 7.73
C GLU A 413 -10.38 11.16 7.83
N ILE A 414 -11.20 10.33 8.49
CA ILE A 414 -10.96 8.88 8.58
C ILE A 414 -10.95 8.24 7.17
N ILE A 415 -11.89 8.63 6.31
CA ILE A 415 -11.96 8.14 4.93
C ILE A 415 -10.68 8.51 4.16
N ARG A 416 -10.28 9.78 4.21
CA ARG A 416 -9.06 10.26 3.55
C ARG A 416 -7.82 9.53 4.04
N TYR A 417 -7.68 9.40 5.36
CA TYR A 417 -6.52 8.73 5.95
C TYR A 417 -6.38 7.27 5.51
N GLY A 418 -7.50 6.54 5.38
CA GLY A 418 -7.52 5.17 4.87
C GLY A 418 -7.24 5.07 3.37
N ALA A 419 -7.85 5.95 2.57
CA ALA A 419 -7.64 6.01 1.12
C ALA A 419 -6.17 6.32 0.77
N ASP A 420 -5.55 7.29 1.47
CA ASP A 420 -4.14 7.67 1.30
C ASP A 420 -3.16 6.51 1.57
N ARG A 421 -3.60 5.50 2.34
CA ARG A 421 -2.82 4.29 2.65
C ARG A 421 -3.13 3.10 1.73
N GLY A 422 -3.94 3.33 0.69
CA GLY A 422 -4.29 2.34 -0.31
C GLY A 422 -5.38 1.35 0.14
N LEU A 423 -6.16 1.68 1.17
CA LEU A 423 -7.38 0.93 1.47
C LEU A 423 -8.48 1.29 0.47
N ARG A 424 -9.31 0.30 0.14
CA ARG A 424 -10.58 0.56 -0.52
C ARG A 424 -11.58 0.94 0.57
N MET A 425 -11.99 2.20 0.58
CA MET A 425 -12.93 2.69 1.58
C MET A 425 -14.36 2.45 1.11
N GLY A 426 -15.14 1.73 1.92
CA GLY A 426 -16.58 1.54 1.72
C GLY A 426 -17.36 2.16 2.87
N MET A 427 -18.63 2.51 2.63
CA MET A 427 -19.53 2.97 3.69
C MET A 427 -20.90 2.30 3.58
N GLY A 428 -21.49 1.92 4.71
CA GLY A 428 -22.93 1.61 4.79
C GLY A 428 -23.67 2.78 5.41
N SER A 429 -24.65 3.35 4.71
CA SER A 429 -25.44 4.49 5.17
C SER A 429 -26.93 4.29 4.92
N ASN A 430 -27.75 4.94 5.74
CA ASN A 430 -29.19 5.02 5.52
C ASN A 430 -29.61 6.10 4.50
N GLY A 431 -28.67 6.94 4.04
CA GLY A 431 -28.91 7.95 2.99
C GLY A 431 -29.55 9.26 3.46
N MET A 432 -29.97 9.38 4.72
CA MET A 432 -30.65 10.59 5.22
C MET A 432 -29.81 11.86 5.12
N LEU A 433 -28.48 11.73 5.24
CA LEU A 433 -27.52 12.84 5.27
C LEU A 433 -26.73 12.98 3.97
N ILE A 434 -27.12 12.28 2.91
CA ILE A 434 -26.40 12.29 1.64
C ILE A 434 -27.19 13.11 0.62
N ASP A 435 -26.73 14.33 0.41
CA ASP A 435 -27.08 15.20 -0.71
C ASP A 435 -25.91 15.33 -1.70
N ASP A 436 -26.04 16.20 -2.71
CA ASP A 436 -24.98 16.43 -3.71
C ASP A 436 -23.69 17.02 -3.11
N GLU A 437 -23.76 17.75 -2.00
CA GLU A 437 -22.58 18.28 -1.32
C GLU A 437 -21.86 17.18 -0.54
N ALA A 438 -22.59 16.42 0.27
CA ALA A 438 -22.07 15.28 1.01
C ALA A 438 -21.48 14.22 0.07
N ALA A 439 -22.14 13.92 -1.05
CA ALA A 439 -21.64 13.00 -2.07
C ALA A 439 -20.29 13.45 -2.66
N ARG A 440 -20.12 14.76 -2.94
CA ARG A 440 -18.83 15.32 -3.37
C ARG A 440 -17.78 15.23 -2.27
N LYS A 441 -18.11 15.58 -1.03
CA LYS A 441 -17.18 15.44 0.12
C LYS A 441 -16.71 13.99 0.32
N LEU A 442 -17.61 13.02 0.15
CA LEU A 442 -17.27 11.59 0.18
C LEU A 442 -16.30 11.22 -0.95
N LYS A 443 -16.56 11.69 -2.17
CA LYS A 443 -15.67 11.47 -3.32
C LYS A 443 -14.29 12.08 -3.11
N ASP A 444 -14.22 13.33 -2.67
CA ASP A 444 -12.98 14.07 -2.41
C ASP A 444 -12.19 13.51 -1.23
N ALA A 445 -12.86 12.83 -0.30
CA ALA A 445 -12.20 12.08 0.77
C ALA A 445 -11.62 10.75 0.29
N GLY A 446 -11.90 10.30 -0.95
CA GLY A 446 -11.40 9.02 -1.47
C GLY A 446 -12.32 7.83 -1.18
N MET A 447 -13.61 8.05 -0.91
CA MET A 447 -14.59 6.97 -0.81
C MET A 447 -14.66 6.20 -2.14
N TRP A 448 -14.63 4.88 -2.07
CA TRP A 448 -14.79 4.03 -3.25
C TRP A 448 -16.27 3.74 -3.50
N THR A 449 -16.94 3.16 -2.49
CA THR A 449 -18.30 2.63 -2.63
C THR A 449 -19.17 3.00 -1.44
N VAL A 450 -20.43 3.32 -1.70
CA VAL A 450 -21.42 3.58 -0.65
C VAL A 450 -22.61 2.64 -0.85
N ALA A 451 -22.92 1.87 0.19
CA ALA A 451 -24.07 1.01 0.26
C ALA A 451 -25.24 1.77 0.92
N ILE A 452 -26.29 2.03 0.15
CA ILE A 452 -27.54 2.64 0.60
C ILE A 452 -28.54 1.55 0.94
N SER A 453 -29.17 1.71 2.10
CA SER A 453 -30.25 0.84 2.55
C SER A 453 -31.56 1.10 1.79
N LEU A 454 -32.12 0.09 1.11
CA LEU A 454 -33.41 0.19 0.42
C LEU A 454 -34.14 -1.16 0.43
N ASP A 455 -35.20 -1.27 1.23
CA ASP A 455 -35.92 -2.55 1.48
C ASP A 455 -37.33 -2.66 0.89
N SER A 456 -37.84 -1.64 0.20
CA SER A 456 -39.11 -1.73 -0.54
C SER A 456 -39.12 -0.74 -1.70
N SER A 457 -39.81 -1.10 -2.77
CA SER A 457 -40.14 -0.19 -3.87
C SER A 457 -41.30 0.75 -3.52
N ILE A 458 -42.01 0.47 -2.41
CA ILE A 458 -43.14 1.24 -1.89
C ILE A 458 -42.63 2.14 -0.75
N PRO A 459 -42.73 3.48 -0.89
CA PRO A 459 -42.18 4.41 0.10
C PRO A 459 -42.67 4.19 1.52
N GLU A 460 -43.98 3.98 1.71
CA GLU A 460 -44.60 3.84 3.02
C GLU A 460 -44.12 2.59 3.76
N ARG A 461 -43.94 1.47 3.06
CA ARG A 461 -43.44 0.22 3.63
C ARG A 461 -41.98 0.34 4.06
N HIS A 462 -41.16 1.00 3.24
CA HIS A 462 -39.76 1.26 3.58
C HIS A 462 -39.66 2.16 4.82
N ASP A 463 -40.43 3.26 4.84
CA ASP A 463 -40.46 4.21 5.96
C ASP A 463 -40.90 3.55 7.27
N GLU A 464 -41.92 2.68 7.21
CA GLU A 464 -42.40 1.89 8.35
C GLU A 464 -41.31 0.95 8.87
N PHE A 465 -40.67 0.18 7.98
CA PHE A 465 -39.62 -0.76 8.35
C PHE A 465 -38.36 -0.09 8.94
N ARG A 466 -38.07 1.14 8.49
CA ARG A 466 -36.93 1.96 8.93
C ARG A 466 -37.27 2.89 10.10
N GLY A 467 -38.56 3.03 10.43
CA GLY A 467 -39.08 3.73 11.61
C GLY A 467 -39.10 5.26 11.52
N VAL A 468 -38.90 5.84 10.34
CA VAL A 468 -38.92 7.30 10.12
C VAL A 468 -39.56 7.62 8.78
N LYS A 469 -40.54 8.53 8.78
CA LYS A 469 -41.23 8.99 7.58
C LYS A 469 -40.30 9.78 6.66
N GLY A 470 -40.43 9.56 5.36
CA GLY A 470 -39.68 10.20 4.29
C GLY A 470 -38.31 9.58 4.01
N CYS A 471 -37.87 8.57 4.77
CA CYS A 471 -36.51 8.04 4.63
C CYS A 471 -36.29 7.30 3.29
N TRP A 472 -37.33 6.74 2.68
CA TRP A 472 -37.28 6.19 1.32
C TRP A 472 -36.86 7.24 0.30
N LYS A 473 -37.47 8.44 0.36
CA LYS A 473 -37.16 9.54 -0.55
C LYS A 473 -35.71 10.00 -0.39
N HIS A 474 -35.23 10.06 0.85
CA HIS A 474 -33.83 10.37 1.12
C HIS A 474 -32.89 9.30 0.58
N ALA A 475 -33.18 8.00 0.77
CA ALA A 475 -32.38 6.91 0.22
C ALA A 475 -32.28 6.98 -1.31
N VAL A 476 -33.41 7.19 -2.01
CA VAL A 476 -33.43 7.33 -3.47
C VAL A 476 -32.64 8.56 -3.95
N ASN A 477 -32.77 9.69 -3.26
CA ASN A 477 -32.02 10.91 -3.59
C ASN A 477 -30.52 10.74 -3.32
N ALA A 478 -30.15 10.06 -2.24
CA ALA A 478 -28.76 9.73 -1.92
C ALA A 478 -28.12 8.88 -3.02
N ILE A 479 -28.82 7.86 -3.52
CA ILE A 479 -28.36 7.03 -4.65
C ILE A 479 -28.06 7.92 -5.86
N LYS A 480 -28.99 8.82 -6.23
CA LYS A 480 -28.81 9.74 -7.36
C LYS A 480 -27.62 10.68 -7.16
N ALA A 481 -27.50 11.30 -5.99
CA ALA A 481 -26.39 12.19 -5.65
C ALA A 481 -25.03 11.49 -5.75
N LEU A 482 -24.92 10.26 -5.21
CA LEU A 482 -23.70 9.46 -5.26
C LEU A 482 -23.32 9.07 -6.70
N LYS A 483 -24.30 8.65 -7.52
CA LYS A 483 -24.06 8.35 -8.94
C LYS A 483 -23.60 9.60 -9.69
N ASN A 484 -24.23 10.76 -9.46
CA ASN A 484 -23.82 12.03 -10.07
C ASN A 484 -22.40 12.46 -9.67
N ALA A 485 -21.98 12.15 -8.44
CA ALA A 485 -20.61 12.39 -7.96
C ALA A 485 -19.58 11.36 -8.49
N GLY A 486 -20.01 10.36 -9.27
CA GLY A 486 -19.13 9.33 -9.83
C GLY A 486 -18.61 8.33 -8.78
N LEU A 487 -19.40 8.06 -7.73
CA LEU A 487 -19.14 7.00 -6.75
C LEU A 487 -19.80 5.69 -7.19
N GLN A 488 -19.19 4.56 -6.79
CA GLN A 488 -19.84 3.27 -6.93
C GLN A 488 -20.96 3.17 -5.88
N VAL A 489 -22.14 2.73 -6.29
CA VAL A 489 -23.29 2.60 -5.41
C VAL A 489 -23.70 1.14 -5.28
N GLN A 490 -23.96 0.73 -4.05
CA GLN A 490 -24.54 -0.55 -3.72
C GLN A 490 -25.89 -0.34 -3.04
N VAL A 491 -26.87 -1.20 -3.31
CA VAL A 491 -28.10 -1.28 -2.50
C VAL A 491 -28.01 -2.48 -1.57
N ASN A 492 -28.29 -2.24 -0.29
CA ASN A 492 -28.50 -3.29 0.70
C ASN A 492 -29.99 -3.39 1.00
N CYS A 493 -30.57 -4.56 0.72
CA CYS A 493 -31.97 -4.88 1.02
C CYS A 493 -32.00 -6.04 2.00
N THR A 494 -32.65 -5.87 3.16
CA THR A 494 -32.93 -6.99 4.07
C THR A 494 -34.24 -7.66 3.65
N VAL A 495 -34.17 -8.95 3.28
CA VAL A 495 -35.38 -9.72 3.00
C VAL A 495 -36.05 -10.13 4.31
N THR A 496 -37.36 -9.95 4.35
CA THR A 496 -38.26 -10.25 5.46
C THR A 496 -39.55 -10.85 4.89
N GLN A 497 -40.44 -11.31 5.75
CA GLN A 497 -41.74 -11.81 5.31
C GLN A 497 -42.57 -10.72 4.60
N GLN A 498 -42.42 -9.46 5.01
CA GLN A 498 -43.22 -8.33 4.49
C GLN A 498 -42.86 -7.94 3.05
N ASN A 499 -41.59 -8.07 2.67
CA ASN A 499 -41.08 -7.68 1.34
C ASN A 499 -40.60 -8.87 0.50
N TYR A 500 -40.87 -10.11 0.93
CA TYR A 500 -40.38 -11.32 0.27
C TYR A 500 -40.78 -11.37 -1.22
N ASP A 501 -42.04 -11.01 -1.51
CA ASP A 501 -42.57 -11.01 -2.87
C ASP A 501 -42.21 -9.74 -3.67
N GLU A 502 -41.56 -8.74 -3.06
CA GLU A 502 -41.19 -7.46 -3.69
C GLU A 502 -39.73 -7.38 -4.14
N VAL A 503 -38.92 -8.41 -3.86
CA VAL A 503 -37.46 -8.36 -4.09
C VAL A 503 -37.12 -8.05 -5.55
N ASP A 504 -37.89 -8.58 -6.50
CA ASP A 504 -37.70 -8.34 -7.94
C ASP A 504 -37.96 -6.88 -8.33
N GLU A 505 -38.99 -6.27 -7.75
CA GLU A 505 -39.35 -4.86 -7.94
C GLU A 505 -38.31 -3.93 -7.32
N ILE A 506 -37.76 -4.29 -6.15
CA ILE A 506 -36.68 -3.54 -5.51
C ILE A 506 -35.40 -3.61 -6.37
N MET A 507 -35.10 -4.78 -6.94
CA MET A 507 -33.99 -4.95 -7.87
C MET A 507 -34.19 -4.12 -9.16
N ALA A 508 -35.40 -4.12 -9.73
CA ALA A 508 -35.72 -3.29 -10.89
C ALA A 508 -35.53 -1.79 -10.58
N LEU A 509 -36.03 -1.33 -9.43
CA LEU A 509 -35.84 0.04 -8.98
C LEU A 509 -34.34 0.39 -8.82
N ALA A 510 -33.54 -0.51 -8.24
CA ALA A 510 -32.10 -0.29 -8.10
C ALA A 510 -31.40 -0.18 -9.46
N GLU A 511 -31.76 -1.02 -10.43
CA GLU A 511 -31.24 -0.94 -11.80
C GLU A 511 -31.63 0.39 -12.48
N ASP A 512 -32.88 0.81 -12.36
CA ASP A 512 -33.38 2.07 -12.94
C ASP A 512 -32.66 3.30 -12.35
N LEU A 513 -32.25 3.21 -11.08
CA LEU A 513 -31.44 4.23 -10.40
C LEU A 513 -29.94 4.16 -10.77
N GLY A 514 -29.52 3.20 -11.60
CA GLY A 514 -28.15 3.02 -12.05
C GLY A 514 -27.21 2.42 -11.01
N VAL A 515 -27.73 1.66 -10.03
CA VAL A 515 -26.95 1.01 -8.98
C VAL A 515 -26.05 -0.08 -9.59
N ASP A 516 -24.84 -0.26 -9.03
CA ASP A 516 -23.85 -1.20 -9.55
C ASP A 516 -23.95 -2.60 -8.89
N ASN A 517 -24.14 -2.62 -7.57
CA ASN A 517 -24.19 -3.85 -6.78
C ASN A 517 -25.49 -3.94 -5.97
N PHE A 518 -26.06 -5.13 -5.87
CA PHE A 518 -27.25 -5.38 -5.06
C PHE A 518 -26.99 -6.51 -4.08
N HIS A 519 -26.95 -6.19 -2.79
CA HIS A 519 -26.75 -7.19 -1.74
C HIS A 519 -28.09 -7.48 -1.06
N LEU A 520 -28.56 -8.71 -1.23
CA LEU A 520 -29.75 -9.22 -0.56
C LEU A 520 -29.32 -9.83 0.78
N PHE A 521 -29.57 -9.12 1.87
CA PHE A 521 -29.28 -9.57 3.23
C PHE A 521 -30.41 -10.45 3.75
N PHE A 522 -30.05 -11.60 4.28
CA PHE A 522 -30.96 -12.44 5.03
C PHE A 522 -30.85 -12.12 6.52
N LEU A 523 -31.99 -12.09 7.21
CA LEU A 523 -32.05 -11.74 8.62
C LEU A 523 -31.21 -12.72 9.45
N VAL A 524 -30.42 -12.18 10.36
CA VAL A 524 -29.85 -12.96 11.47
C VAL A 524 -30.45 -12.33 12.73
N PRO A 525 -31.29 -13.06 13.48
CA PRO A 525 -32.03 -12.51 14.62
C PRO A 525 -31.10 -11.99 15.72
N THR A 526 -30.74 -10.71 15.68
CA THR A 526 -29.89 -10.04 16.67
C THR A 526 -30.35 -8.59 16.85
N GLY A 527 -30.08 -7.99 18.00
CA GLY A 527 -30.56 -6.64 18.30
C GLY A 527 -32.08 -6.57 18.19
N ARG A 528 -32.61 -5.52 17.56
CA ARG A 528 -34.07 -5.38 17.36
C ARG A 528 -34.66 -6.44 16.42
N GLY A 529 -33.83 -7.02 15.56
CA GLY A 529 -34.27 -8.06 14.62
C GLY A 529 -34.67 -9.39 15.28
N ASN A 530 -34.43 -9.57 16.59
CA ASN A 530 -34.88 -10.76 17.32
C ASN A 530 -36.40 -10.79 17.54
N GLU A 531 -37.06 -9.64 17.53
CA GLU A 531 -38.51 -9.52 17.67
C GLU A 531 -39.24 -9.70 16.33
N LEU A 532 -38.49 -9.79 15.22
CA LEU A 532 -39.06 -9.98 13.89
C LEU A 532 -39.26 -11.47 13.59
N GLU A 533 -40.42 -11.79 13.03
CA GLU A 533 -40.66 -13.08 12.41
C GLU A 533 -39.82 -13.20 11.13
N ASP A 534 -38.93 -14.20 11.08
CA ASP A 534 -38.07 -14.46 9.93
C ASP A 534 -38.77 -15.37 8.91
N ILE A 535 -38.32 -15.33 7.65
CA ILE A 535 -38.80 -16.24 6.62
C ILE A 535 -38.30 -17.67 6.88
N THR A 536 -39.07 -18.67 6.45
CA THR A 536 -38.74 -20.08 6.75
C THR A 536 -37.46 -20.55 6.04
N PRO A 537 -36.76 -21.58 6.54
CA PRO A 537 -35.59 -22.14 5.86
C PRO A 537 -35.82 -22.57 4.40
N ARG A 538 -37.05 -22.97 4.06
CA ARG A 538 -37.44 -23.28 2.68
C ARG A 538 -37.50 -22.02 1.82
N MET A 539 -38.16 -20.98 2.31
CA MET A 539 -38.20 -19.66 1.66
C MET A 539 -36.81 -19.06 1.46
N TYR A 540 -35.89 -19.26 2.42
CA TYR A 540 -34.48 -18.88 2.26
C TYR A 540 -33.87 -19.48 0.99
N GLU A 541 -33.97 -20.80 0.83
CA GLU A 541 -33.37 -21.50 -0.30
C GLU A 541 -34.05 -21.15 -1.63
N ASP A 542 -35.38 -21.02 -1.63
CA ASP A 542 -36.14 -20.62 -2.81
C ASP A 542 -35.79 -19.18 -3.23
N MET A 543 -35.64 -18.24 -2.29
CA MET A 543 -35.20 -16.86 -2.57
C MET A 543 -33.77 -16.79 -3.12
N ILE A 544 -32.83 -17.56 -2.56
CA ILE A 544 -31.46 -17.64 -3.07
C ILE A 544 -31.45 -18.17 -4.51
N THR A 545 -32.19 -19.26 -4.75
CA THR A 545 -32.32 -19.92 -6.05
C THR A 545 -32.90 -18.96 -7.09
N SER A 546 -33.99 -18.27 -6.72
CA SER A 546 -34.66 -17.26 -7.53
C SER A 546 -33.72 -16.10 -7.87
N THR A 547 -33.06 -15.53 -6.86
CA THR A 547 -32.14 -14.40 -6.99
C THR A 547 -30.96 -14.75 -7.91
N LEU A 548 -30.36 -15.92 -7.72
CA LEU A 548 -29.23 -16.38 -8.54
C LEU A 548 -29.64 -16.60 -10.00
N THR A 549 -30.81 -17.20 -10.23
CA THR A 549 -31.35 -17.42 -11.59
C THR A 549 -31.60 -16.09 -12.30
N LYS A 550 -32.11 -15.09 -11.57
CA LYS A 550 -32.45 -13.77 -12.09
C LYS A 550 -31.26 -12.82 -12.23
N THR A 551 -30.05 -13.20 -11.82
CA THR A 551 -28.84 -12.36 -11.99
C THR A 551 -28.54 -12.02 -13.45
N THR A 552 -29.01 -12.83 -14.41
CA THR A 552 -28.86 -12.54 -15.86
C THR A 552 -29.90 -11.57 -16.39
N LYS A 553 -31.01 -11.37 -15.67
CA LYS A 553 -32.12 -10.47 -16.05
C LYS A 553 -31.76 -9.01 -15.85
N TYR A 554 -30.96 -8.71 -14.82
CA TYR A 554 -30.59 -7.36 -14.42
C TYR A 554 -29.09 -7.14 -14.64
N LYS A 555 -28.67 -5.90 -14.93
CA LYS A 555 -27.27 -5.45 -15.00
C LYS A 555 -26.67 -5.19 -13.61
N LEU A 556 -27.20 -5.87 -12.59
CA LEU A 556 -26.78 -5.73 -11.20
C LEU A 556 -25.81 -6.85 -10.82
N ASN A 557 -24.76 -6.50 -10.08
CA ASN A 557 -23.96 -7.52 -9.41
C ASN A 557 -24.66 -7.97 -8.12
N VAL A 558 -25.44 -9.05 -8.20
CA VAL A 558 -26.26 -9.52 -7.09
C VAL A 558 -25.50 -10.49 -6.19
N LYS A 559 -25.59 -10.27 -4.87
CA LYS A 559 -24.96 -11.14 -3.87
C LYS A 559 -25.89 -11.42 -2.68
N PRO A 560 -26.29 -12.68 -2.47
CA PRO A 560 -26.87 -13.12 -1.19
C PRO A 560 -25.86 -12.93 -0.05
N SER A 561 -26.28 -12.22 1.00
CA SER A 561 -25.48 -11.92 2.19
C SER A 561 -26.13 -12.53 3.43
N CYS A 562 -25.32 -12.96 4.41
CA CYS A 562 -25.79 -13.74 5.57
C CYS A 562 -26.44 -15.10 5.22
N ALA A 563 -26.29 -15.58 4.00
CA ALA A 563 -26.83 -16.86 3.54
C ALA A 563 -25.77 -17.75 2.88
N PRO A 564 -24.76 -18.27 3.62
CA PRO A 564 -23.62 -19.01 3.08
C PRO A 564 -23.98 -20.16 2.13
N GLN A 565 -25.16 -20.75 2.29
CA GLN A 565 -25.71 -21.79 1.42
C GLN A 565 -25.85 -21.36 -0.05
N PHE A 566 -25.82 -20.06 -0.35
CA PHE A 566 -25.82 -19.57 -1.73
C PHE A 566 -24.66 -20.14 -2.56
N MET A 567 -23.49 -20.39 -1.98
CA MET A 567 -22.37 -21.01 -2.71
C MET A 567 -22.68 -22.45 -3.12
N ARG A 568 -23.43 -23.19 -2.29
CA ARG A 568 -23.91 -24.54 -2.67
C ARG A 568 -24.92 -24.44 -3.81
N VAL A 569 -25.91 -23.56 -3.67
CA VAL A 569 -26.97 -23.39 -4.67
C VAL A 569 -26.37 -22.95 -6.01
N ALA A 570 -25.48 -21.95 -6.00
CA ALA A 570 -24.74 -21.48 -7.17
C ALA A 570 -23.93 -22.59 -7.84
N LYS A 571 -23.18 -23.37 -7.07
CA LYS A 571 -22.42 -24.53 -7.58
C LYS A 571 -23.33 -25.54 -8.26
N ASN A 572 -24.48 -25.85 -7.66
CA ASN A 572 -25.43 -26.82 -8.20
C ASN A 572 -26.13 -26.31 -9.47
N GLN A 573 -26.31 -25.00 -9.61
CA GLN A 573 -26.85 -24.36 -10.80
C GLN A 573 -25.81 -24.08 -11.90
N GLY A 574 -24.52 -24.36 -11.65
CA GLY A 574 -23.45 -24.08 -12.61
C GLY A 574 -23.14 -22.59 -12.78
N VAL A 575 -23.50 -21.75 -11.81
CA VAL A 575 -23.18 -20.32 -11.81
C VAL A 575 -21.68 -20.13 -11.63
N ASP A 576 -21.07 -19.21 -12.38
CA ASP A 576 -19.67 -18.86 -12.19
C ASP A 576 -19.44 -18.21 -10.81
N MET A 577 -18.76 -18.97 -9.95
CA MET A 577 -18.45 -18.58 -8.58
C MET A 577 -17.07 -17.93 -8.43
N SER A 578 -16.32 -17.70 -9.51
CA SER A 578 -14.95 -17.14 -9.47
C SER A 578 -14.87 -15.80 -8.73
N ARG A 579 -15.98 -15.05 -8.71
CA ARG A 579 -16.14 -13.76 -8.00
C ARG A 579 -16.34 -13.88 -6.48
N TRP A 580 -16.56 -15.08 -5.95
CA TRP A 580 -16.81 -15.32 -4.53
C TRP A 580 -15.78 -16.27 -3.93
N VAL A 581 -15.28 -15.92 -2.75
CA VAL A 581 -14.26 -16.73 -2.07
C VAL A 581 -14.88 -17.89 -1.29
N ARG A 582 -15.93 -17.61 -0.52
CA ARG A 582 -16.63 -18.59 0.33
C ARG A 582 -18.00 -18.05 0.75
N GLY A 583 -18.89 -18.95 1.17
CA GLY A 583 -20.21 -18.62 1.70
C GLY A 583 -20.10 -17.82 3.01
N CYS A 584 -19.57 -18.45 4.06
CA CYS A 584 -19.25 -17.75 5.31
C CYS A 584 -17.78 -17.31 5.32
N MET A 585 -17.55 -16.00 5.45
CA MET A 585 -16.20 -15.40 5.50
C MET A 585 -15.71 -15.09 6.92
N ALA A 586 -16.56 -15.23 7.94
CA ALA A 586 -16.26 -14.87 9.32
C ALA A 586 -14.97 -15.57 9.81
N GLY A 587 -14.00 -14.78 10.28
CA GLY A 587 -12.71 -15.25 10.77
C GLY A 587 -11.72 -15.77 9.72
N LEU A 588 -12.14 -15.91 8.46
CA LEU A 588 -11.30 -16.33 7.35
C LEU A 588 -10.78 -15.14 6.55
N TYR A 589 -11.72 -14.29 6.12
CA TYR A 589 -11.47 -13.13 5.27
C TYR A 589 -12.27 -11.91 5.72
N TYR A 590 -13.04 -12.05 6.80
CA TYR A 590 -13.92 -11.02 7.34
C TYR A 590 -13.85 -10.95 8.87
N CYS A 591 -13.84 -9.74 9.42
CA CYS A 591 -14.18 -9.47 10.82
C CYS A 591 -14.95 -8.14 10.95
N ARG A 592 -15.52 -7.93 12.14
CA ARG A 592 -16.10 -6.66 12.55
C ARG A 592 -15.30 -6.04 13.70
N ILE A 593 -15.18 -4.72 13.69
CA ILE A 593 -14.66 -3.91 14.79
C ILE A 593 -15.79 -3.01 15.32
N TYR A 594 -15.95 -2.92 16.65
CA TYR A 594 -16.90 -2.01 17.32
C TYR A 594 -16.37 -0.58 17.39
N PRO A 595 -17.23 0.41 17.74
CA PRO A 595 -16.78 1.78 18.00
C PRO A 595 -15.77 1.85 19.13
N SER A 596 -15.84 0.93 20.11
CA SER A 596 -14.87 0.81 21.21
C SER A 596 -13.56 0.10 20.85
N GLY A 597 -13.39 -0.32 19.59
CA GLY A 597 -12.21 -1.07 19.15
C GLY A 597 -12.26 -2.58 19.41
N GLU A 598 -13.36 -3.10 19.93
CA GLU A 598 -13.53 -4.54 20.15
C GLU A 598 -13.67 -5.31 18.82
N VAL A 599 -12.92 -6.38 18.64
CA VAL A 599 -12.95 -7.19 17.41
C VAL A 599 -13.83 -8.42 17.61
N THR A 600 -14.68 -8.72 16.62
CA THR A 600 -15.57 -9.89 16.59
C THR A 600 -15.54 -10.55 15.20
N PRO A 601 -15.83 -11.86 15.07
CA PRO A 601 -15.73 -12.52 13.76
C PRO A 601 -16.79 -12.11 12.75
N CYS A 602 -17.95 -11.64 13.21
CA CYS A 602 -19.12 -11.34 12.39
C CYS A 602 -19.97 -10.26 13.09
N PRO A 603 -20.73 -9.42 12.36
CA PRO A 603 -21.59 -8.42 12.99
C PRO A 603 -22.68 -9.02 13.87
N TYR A 604 -23.09 -10.25 13.55
CA TYR A 604 -24.15 -10.99 14.22
C TYR A 604 -23.62 -12.02 15.21
N MET A 605 -22.31 -12.04 15.49
CA MET A 605 -21.70 -12.98 16.43
C MET A 605 -20.91 -12.21 17.50
N PRO A 606 -21.50 -11.98 18.68
CA PRO A 606 -20.94 -11.10 19.72
C PRO A 606 -19.81 -11.77 20.53
N VAL A 607 -18.93 -12.52 19.86
CA VAL A 607 -17.78 -13.18 20.50
C VAL A 607 -16.57 -12.25 20.42
N SER A 608 -16.17 -11.72 21.56
CA SER A 608 -14.96 -10.91 21.73
C SER A 608 -13.70 -11.71 21.34
N LEU A 609 -12.84 -11.10 20.54
CA LEU A 609 -11.54 -11.64 20.15
C LEU A 609 -10.37 -10.88 20.79
N GLY A 610 -10.68 -9.75 21.45
CA GLY A 610 -9.74 -8.78 21.97
C GLY A 610 -10.04 -7.36 21.48
N ASN A 611 -9.47 -6.39 22.18
CA ASN A 611 -9.62 -4.98 21.88
C ASN A 611 -8.35 -4.38 21.27
N ILE A 612 -8.50 -3.57 20.21
CA ILE A 612 -7.36 -2.93 19.51
C ILE A 612 -6.61 -1.90 20.38
N ARG A 613 -7.21 -1.46 21.49
CA ARG A 613 -6.56 -0.60 22.49
C ARG A 613 -5.57 -1.35 23.36
N GLU A 614 -5.71 -2.68 23.47
CA GLU A 614 -4.89 -3.53 24.34
C GLU A 614 -3.90 -4.39 23.55
N ARG A 615 -4.31 -4.85 22.37
CA ARG A 615 -3.54 -5.75 21.50
C ARG A 615 -3.57 -5.23 20.06
N SER A 616 -2.50 -5.46 19.30
CA SER A 616 -2.51 -5.06 17.88
C SER A 616 -3.52 -5.88 17.08
N PHE A 617 -4.11 -5.27 16.05
CA PHE A 617 -5.02 -5.96 15.14
C PHE A 617 -4.40 -7.23 14.54
N LYS A 618 -3.10 -7.17 14.21
CA LYS A 618 -2.32 -8.33 13.75
C LYS A 618 -2.34 -9.48 14.73
N ASP A 619 -2.06 -9.20 16.00
CA ASP A 619 -2.05 -10.22 17.04
C ASP A 619 -3.45 -10.82 17.26
N ILE A 620 -4.49 -9.99 17.32
CA ILE A 620 -5.88 -10.48 17.42
C ILE A 620 -6.23 -11.37 16.20
N TRP A 621 -5.86 -10.94 14.99
CA TRP A 621 -6.20 -11.65 13.77
C TRP A 621 -5.53 -13.02 13.66
N PHE A 622 -4.25 -13.14 14.01
CA PHE A 622 -3.51 -14.40 13.85
C PHE A 622 -3.56 -15.30 15.09
N ASN A 623 -3.73 -14.72 16.28
CA ASN A 623 -3.59 -15.47 17.54
C ASN A 623 -4.89 -15.67 18.33
N SER A 624 -6.04 -15.13 17.89
CA SER A 624 -7.32 -15.44 18.54
C SER A 624 -7.72 -16.91 18.36
N GLU A 625 -8.07 -17.57 19.47
CA GLU A 625 -8.51 -18.97 19.47
C GLU A 625 -9.76 -19.20 18.61
N VAL A 626 -10.72 -18.27 18.67
CA VAL A 626 -11.96 -18.34 17.87
C VAL A 626 -11.67 -18.23 16.39
N PHE A 627 -10.70 -17.40 15.98
CA PHE A 627 -10.29 -17.38 14.58
C PHE A 627 -9.58 -18.67 14.17
N ARG A 628 -8.73 -19.23 15.02
CA ARG A 628 -8.08 -20.52 14.74
C ARG A 628 -9.10 -21.65 14.58
N SER A 629 -10.12 -21.72 15.44
CA SER A 629 -11.16 -22.75 15.34
C SER A 629 -12.06 -22.55 14.10
N LEU A 630 -12.44 -21.31 13.76
CA LEU A 630 -13.18 -21.02 12.52
C LEU A 630 -12.39 -21.34 11.23
N ARG A 631 -11.07 -21.34 11.31
CA ARG A 631 -10.14 -21.64 10.20
C ARG A 631 -9.87 -23.14 10.04
N ASP A 632 -10.24 -23.94 11.04
CA ASP A 632 -10.13 -25.40 11.04
C ASP A 632 -11.48 -26.05 10.72
N PHE A 633 -11.66 -26.42 9.46
CA PHE A 633 -12.94 -26.98 8.99
C PHE A 633 -13.21 -28.39 9.50
N GLU A 634 -12.20 -29.11 10.01
CA GLU A 634 -12.39 -30.42 10.63
C GLU A 634 -13.06 -30.33 12.00
N GLN A 635 -13.03 -29.15 12.63
CA GLN A 635 -13.72 -28.90 13.91
C GLN A 635 -15.20 -28.57 13.73
N LEU A 636 -15.69 -28.38 12.51
CA LEU A 636 -17.12 -28.17 12.27
C LEU A 636 -17.90 -29.42 12.72
N LYS A 637 -19.02 -29.20 13.41
CA LYS A 637 -19.89 -30.23 13.97
C LYS A 637 -21.20 -30.33 13.19
N GLY A 638 -22.05 -31.26 13.61
CA GLY A 638 -23.37 -31.49 13.02
C GLY A 638 -23.31 -31.79 11.52
N LYS A 639 -24.33 -31.35 10.78
CA LYS A 639 -24.38 -31.50 9.32
C LYS A 639 -23.20 -30.83 8.61
N CYS A 640 -22.74 -29.68 9.11
CA CYS A 640 -21.66 -28.91 8.48
C CYS A 640 -20.32 -29.65 8.49
N GLY A 641 -20.02 -30.41 9.55
CA GLY A 641 -18.78 -31.18 9.68
C GLY A 641 -18.59 -32.29 8.64
N ILE A 642 -19.69 -32.93 8.25
CA ILE A 642 -19.71 -34.06 7.31
C ILE A 642 -20.25 -33.71 5.92
N CYS A 643 -20.49 -32.42 5.66
CA CYS A 643 -21.03 -31.91 4.40
C CYS A 643 -19.97 -31.87 3.31
N ASP A 644 -20.31 -32.36 2.12
CA ASP A 644 -19.51 -32.30 0.89
C ASP A 644 -19.32 -30.88 0.35
N HIS A 645 -20.02 -29.89 0.91
CA HIS A 645 -19.86 -28.46 0.60
C HIS A 645 -19.15 -27.66 1.71
N ARG A 646 -18.54 -28.31 2.71
CA ARG A 646 -17.94 -27.64 3.89
C ARG A 646 -16.86 -26.61 3.53
N GLU A 647 -16.08 -26.85 2.49
CA GLU A 647 -14.99 -25.95 2.08
C GLU A 647 -15.51 -24.65 1.46
N VAL A 648 -16.57 -24.71 0.65
CA VAL A 648 -17.10 -23.56 -0.10
C VAL A 648 -18.23 -22.82 0.62
N CYS A 649 -19.00 -23.48 1.49
CA CYS A 649 -20.14 -22.90 2.19
C CYS A 649 -19.84 -22.66 3.68
N GLY A 650 -19.61 -23.74 4.43
CA GLY A 650 -19.38 -23.71 5.88
C GLY A 650 -20.59 -23.40 6.75
N GLY A 651 -21.72 -22.92 6.22
CA GLY A 651 -22.91 -22.51 6.99
C GLY A 651 -22.69 -21.22 7.80
N CYS A 652 -23.76 -20.54 8.20
CA CYS A 652 -23.69 -19.30 8.98
C CYS A 652 -23.27 -19.58 10.42
N ARG A 653 -22.03 -19.17 10.76
CA ARG A 653 -21.46 -19.37 12.10
C ARG A 653 -22.19 -18.55 13.18
N ALA A 654 -22.75 -17.39 12.81
CA ALA A 654 -23.56 -16.59 13.72
C ALA A 654 -24.90 -17.26 14.06
N ARG A 655 -25.56 -17.93 13.11
CA ARG A 655 -26.78 -18.71 13.40
C ARG A 655 -26.47 -20.00 14.16
N ALA A 656 -25.35 -20.67 13.83
CA ALA A 656 -24.89 -21.83 14.60
C ALA A 656 -24.61 -21.47 16.08
N TYR A 657 -24.10 -20.27 16.33
CA TYR A 657 -23.90 -19.75 17.69
C TYR A 657 -25.21 -19.52 18.47
N GLY A 658 -26.36 -19.39 17.80
CA GLY A 658 -27.68 -19.34 18.45
C GLY A 658 -27.92 -18.10 19.31
N VAL A 659 -27.75 -16.89 18.74
CA VAL A 659 -27.93 -15.64 19.48
C VAL A 659 -29.40 -15.48 19.91
N THR A 660 -29.66 -15.52 21.22
CA THR A 660 -30.86 -14.92 21.83
C THR A 660 -30.44 -13.68 22.64
N THR A 661 -31.36 -12.73 22.80
CA THR A 661 -31.13 -11.30 23.12
C THR A 661 -30.45 -10.94 24.45
N GLU A 662 -30.09 -11.87 25.32
CA GLU A 662 -29.72 -11.54 26.70
C GLU A 662 -28.29 -10.97 26.90
N GLN A 663 -27.51 -10.74 25.83
CA GLN A 663 -26.06 -10.48 25.96
C GLN A 663 -25.52 -9.26 25.22
N MET A 664 -26.37 -8.42 24.62
CA MET A 664 -25.97 -7.10 24.14
C MET A 664 -26.52 -6.03 25.10
N ASP A 665 -25.89 -5.91 26.27
CA ASP A 665 -26.32 -4.92 27.25
C ASP A 665 -25.89 -3.49 26.86
N PHE A 666 -26.71 -2.54 27.23
CA PHE A 666 -26.97 -1.31 26.49
C PHE A 666 -26.13 -0.10 26.94
N CYS A 667 -24.79 -0.15 26.82
CA CYS A 667 -23.95 1.01 27.16
C CYS A 667 -22.73 1.25 26.25
N GLY A 668 -22.78 0.81 24.99
CA GLY A 668 -21.73 1.15 24.01
C GLY A 668 -20.49 0.25 24.04
N ALA A 669 -20.54 -0.85 24.77
CA ALA A 669 -19.52 -1.89 24.77
C ALA A 669 -20.13 -3.25 24.35
N LEU A 670 -19.29 -4.11 23.76
CA LEU A 670 -19.60 -5.53 23.65
C LEU A 670 -19.55 -6.11 25.08
N HIS A 671 -20.70 -6.43 25.66
CA HIS A 671 -20.71 -7.13 26.95
C HIS A 671 -20.27 -8.58 26.73
N LYS A 672 -19.41 -9.08 27.60
CA LYS A 672 -19.06 -10.50 27.60
C LYS A 672 -20.34 -11.28 27.95
N PRO A 673 -20.75 -12.26 27.11
CA PRO A 673 -21.77 -13.23 27.48
C PRO A 673 -21.54 -13.76 28.89
N THR A 674 -22.55 -13.70 29.76
CA THR A 674 -22.52 -14.37 31.07
C THR A 674 -22.39 -15.88 30.92
N GLU A 675 -22.88 -16.45 29.81
CA GLU A 675 -22.68 -17.85 29.41
C GLU A 675 -22.60 -17.99 27.88
N MET A 676 -21.76 -18.89 27.36
CA MET A 676 -21.71 -19.20 25.93
C MET A 676 -22.96 -20.03 25.57
N GLN A 677 -24.01 -19.40 25.02
CA GLN A 677 -25.30 -20.08 24.79
C GLN A 677 -25.28 -21.11 23.64
N GLY A 678 -24.30 -21.06 22.72
CA GLY A 678 -24.24 -22.00 21.60
C GLY A 678 -22.84 -22.20 21.02
N ASP A 679 -22.72 -23.23 20.18
CA ASP A 679 -21.46 -23.62 19.56
C ASP A 679 -21.39 -23.07 18.14
N TYR A 680 -20.56 -22.04 17.92
CA TYR A 680 -20.36 -21.44 16.59
C TYR A 680 -19.77 -22.43 15.56
N LEU A 681 -19.34 -23.63 15.96
CA LEU A 681 -18.92 -24.72 15.09
C LEU A 681 -20.06 -25.72 14.78
N ALA A 682 -21.24 -25.61 15.40
CA ALA A 682 -22.42 -26.44 15.10
C ALA A 682 -22.94 -26.26 13.66
N ASP A 683 -23.95 -27.02 13.25
CA ASP A 683 -24.56 -26.81 11.94
C ASP A 683 -25.40 -25.52 11.88
N ASP A 684 -25.55 -24.97 10.66
CA ASP A 684 -26.43 -23.83 10.42
C ASP A 684 -27.90 -24.30 10.46
N PRO A 685 -28.71 -23.88 11.45
CA PRO A 685 -30.08 -24.38 11.60
C PRO A 685 -31.01 -23.98 10.44
N TRP A 686 -30.64 -22.94 9.66
CA TRP A 686 -31.42 -22.50 8.49
C TRP A 686 -31.07 -23.27 7.21
N CYS A 687 -30.15 -24.23 7.27
CA CYS A 687 -29.78 -25.05 6.14
C CYS A 687 -30.66 -26.31 6.05
N ILE A 688 -31.51 -26.40 5.03
CA ILE A 688 -32.37 -27.57 4.80
C ILE A 688 -31.64 -28.75 4.10
N TYR A 689 -30.44 -28.52 3.57
CA TYR A 689 -29.67 -29.54 2.86
C TYR A 689 -29.18 -30.65 3.79
N GLN A 690 -29.31 -31.89 3.31
CA GLN A 690 -28.84 -33.09 3.99
C GLN A 690 -27.62 -33.66 3.26
N PRO A 691 -26.45 -33.74 3.91
CA PRO A 691 -25.25 -34.35 3.33
C PRO A 691 -25.47 -35.80 2.85
N LYS A 692 -24.81 -36.18 1.75
CA LYS A 692 -24.88 -37.54 1.18
C LYS A 692 -24.47 -38.63 2.18
N SER A 693 -23.49 -38.34 3.03
CA SER A 693 -22.99 -39.23 4.10
C SER A 693 -24.01 -39.53 5.21
N LEU A 694 -25.02 -38.67 5.38
CA LEU A 694 -26.17 -38.88 6.26
C LEU A 694 -27.30 -39.64 5.56
N ALA A 695 -27.49 -39.42 4.26
CA ALA A 695 -28.51 -40.08 3.45
C ALA A 695 -28.26 -41.60 3.35
N SER A 696 -27.00 -42.03 3.26
CA SER A 696 -26.60 -43.44 3.16
C SER A 696 -26.61 -44.21 4.49
N ARG A 697 -27.02 -43.61 5.61
CA ARG A 697 -27.18 -44.27 6.92
C ARG A 697 -28.64 -44.50 7.31
N LYS A 698 -29.58 -44.05 6.47
CA LYS A 698 -31.03 -44.22 6.64
C LYS A 698 -31.64 -45.25 5.68
N GLU A 699 -30.83 -45.83 4.81
CA GLU A 699 -31.09 -47.09 4.09
C GLU A 699 -30.34 -48.22 4.82
#